data_AF-A0A8B8ITU6-F1
#
_entry.id   AF-A0A8B8ITU6-F1
#
_cell.length_a   1.000
_cell.length_b   1.000
_cell.length_c   1.000
_cell.angle_alpha   90.00
_cell.angle_beta   90.00
_cell.angle_gamma   90.00
#
_symmetry.space_group_name_H-M   'P 1'
#
loop_
_entity.id
_entity.type
_entity.pdbx_description
1 polymer ?
#
loop_
_entity_poly.entity_id
_entity_poly.type
_entity_poly.pdbx_seq_one_letter_code
_entity_poly.pdbx_strand_id
1 'polypeptide(L)'
;MSLPMKRSFSSEGGASKRDWKLRLSLRSRSGHSVEALRGRRCASLRSAATPLRADDSGRSTPSAPHRTSSSPADTPVPKKSNWEVIEHFSSNRTKKSPTSVETEGGAVSSSPALPLCPAGKPDVDAQPLLCEDTRNEQGGGAGGTNDDGEEDEDDCWHQCIESCPPPLRAVCETHRFENLHVEMLYQRYFLRMNQTNMTHLLGLLLLVAVGLISVQIKTLLLAHNYLNGLLPPNNFLLDSESYRLPSFSTMSYYELSDLNSTKFKRAYYEKERVAHIINTITLGIVSLVYTCLLACLSRPAINEIYLLTISYVVLVTFLLIEFAFAGTSVLRSLDLSCGTCALFTYVTYATLPVRLHEATVGGLALAAVNIGAQIIMNKATDVQIFCSLVTLVACNVAGIMTHHPRELAQRRAFLETRDCVEARLVTQRENQQQERLLLSVLPRHVAMEMKADIANQPRQEQFHKIYIQRYENVSILFADICGFTSLSDQCTAEELVRLLNELFARFDRLAAEHHCLRIKLLGDCYYCVSGLPEARDDHAKCCVEMGLDMIDAIALVREVMAVNVNMRVGIHTGRVHCVVLGLRKWQFDVWSNDVTLANYMESGGVAGRVHITKETLRCLGEDYKVEPGYGGLRNVYLKDHNIETYLIVPDDTSRVDKKPQNSFSLNGNVSKEMRVMGHGSQHGKHSSKIGVDTNNENKKPEDEVNEYLMKAIDARSIDRLRAEHCQPFTLTFRDNKLERKYTAERDRMLRVYFICSLVVYFAVAIVQLLVFDINAAVIATIIVSGIVIFSFTYLVLSINFERVSPRVKRLAMSVHNNRTLAQLLSFIAVGAVVLQIKIIMGIYMISPRTTPTSDDGTAYCPHDINEHYLQLTLMVMFLCAVHQILITMIKTLVLFVISVTYIAVTVQKHLYYQEHFSNYQHKCDVDWNQHWTNVVVALGALVALMLHSQQTESTYRLDFIWKLQATDEKEDMEHLEAYNRKLLANILPEHVAQHFLCSDKNIDELYHEQCESVCVMFASIPNFSEFYVELEGNNEGVECLRLLNEIIADFDEILAEDQFKYIEKIKSTGATYMAASGLTVATRDLRGYRHVTAMADYALRLREQLQYVNEHSFNSFRIRIGDARSV
;
A
#
# COMPACT_ATOMS: atom_id res chain seq x y z
N MET A 1 -28.26 -30.39 12.43
CA MET A 1 -29.21 -29.57 13.22
C MET A 1 -29.54 -28.35 12.38
N SER A 2 -30.65 -28.42 11.67
CA SER A 2 -31.07 -27.51 10.61
C SER A 2 -32.08 -26.49 11.16
N LEU A 3 -31.74 -25.21 11.08
CA LEU A 3 -32.66 -24.09 11.31
C LEU A 3 -32.50 -23.11 10.14
N PRO A 4 -33.55 -22.82 9.36
CA PRO A 4 -33.49 -21.82 8.30
C PRO A 4 -33.85 -20.45 8.88
N MET A 5 -32.93 -19.50 8.75
CA MET A 5 -33.16 -18.09 9.09
C MET A 5 -33.86 -17.42 7.90
N LYS A 6 -35.20 -17.33 7.95
CA LYS A 6 -35.97 -16.41 7.11
C LYS A 6 -35.81 -15.00 7.69
N ARG A 7 -35.10 -14.11 6.99
CA ARG A 7 -35.32 -12.67 7.09
C ARG A 7 -35.81 -12.18 5.74
N SER A 8 -37.08 -11.78 5.72
CA SER A 8 -37.75 -11.10 4.63
C SER A 8 -37.09 -9.74 4.37
N PHE A 9 -36.64 -9.53 3.13
CA PHE A 9 -36.45 -8.20 2.56
C PHE A 9 -37.83 -7.55 2.43
N SER A 10 -38.16 -6.60 3.31
CA SER A 10 -39.23 -5.64 3.07
C SER A 10 -38.63 -4.40 2.41
N SER A 11 -38.99 -4.19 1.15
CA SER A 11 -38.69 -2.99 0.37
C SER A 11 -39.60 -1.83 0.79
N GLU A 12 -39.40 -1.30 1.99
CA GLU A 12 -39.94 0.01 2.37
C GLU A 12 -38.77 0.97 2.57
N GLY A 13 -38.38 1.63 1.48
CA GLY A 13 -37.56 2.83 1.51
C GLY A 13 -38.37 3.98 2.07
N GLY A 14 -38.63 3.98 3.37
CA GLY A 14 -39.01 5.17 4.11
C GLY A 14 -37.74 5.82 4.63
N ALA A 15 -37.37 6.98 4.10
CA ALA A 15 -36.50 7.89 4.83
C ALA A 15 -37.08 8.01 6.25
N SER A 16 -36.25 7.75 7.26
CA SER A 16 -36.65 7.84 8.66
C SER A 16 -37.21 9.25 8.89
N LYS A 17 -38.54 9.38 8.96
CA LYS A 17 -39.20 10.61 9.43
C LYS A 17 -38.77 10.83 10.87
N ARG A 18 -37.65 11.53 11.07
CA ARG A 18 -37.23 12.00 12.38
C ARG A 18 -38.23 13.06 12.80
N ASP A 19 -39.09 12.70 13.74
CA ASP A 19 -40.28 13.47 14.11
C ASP A 19 -39.89 14.83 14.72
N TRP A 20 -40.30 15.94 14.09
CA TRP A 20 -40.08 17.30 14.59
C TRP A 20 -40.64 17.50 16.00
N LYS A 21 -41.66 16.71 16.37
CA LYS A 21 -42.26 16.67 17.70
C LYS A 21 -41.28 16.21 18.79
N LEU A 22 -40.38 15.29 18.45
CA LEU A 22 -39.34 14.81 19.37
C LEU A 22 -38.23 15.86 19.52
N ARG A 23 -37.81 16.46 18.40
CA ARG A 23 -36.76 17.49 18.32
C ARG A 23 -37.08 18.72 19.20
N LEU A 24 -38.31 19.22 19.16
CA LEU A 24 -38.69 20.45 19.87
C LEU A 24 -39.09 20.27 21.35
N SER A 25 -39.33 19.04 21.81
CA SER A 25 -39.83 18.76 23.16
C SER A 25 -38.83 19.02 24.30
N LEU A 26 -37.54 19.20 24.00
CA LEU A 26 -36.47 19.40 24.99
C LEU A 26 -36.24 20.87 25.39
N ARG A 27 -36.98 21.82 24.82
CA ARG A 27 -36.98 23.25 25.23
C ARG A 27 -37.45 23.46 26.69
N SER A 28 -37.89 22.40 27.37
CA SER A 28 -38.38 22.38 28.76
C SER A 28 -37.37 21.83 29.79
N ARG A 29 -36.17 21.36 29.40
CA ARG A 29 -35.26 20.66 30.33
C ARG A 29 -33.82 21.17 30.46
N SER A 30 -33.42 22.26 29.81
CA SER A 30 -32.06 22.81 29.93
C SER A 30 -31.92 24.06 30.81
N GLY A 31 -32.98 24.47 31.52
CA GLY A 31 -32.85 25.46 32.60
C GLY A 31 -33.15 24.79 33.93
N HIS A 32 -32.15 24.71 34.81
CA HIS A 32 -32.19 24.67 36.29
C HIS A 32 -31.09 23.73 36.81
N SER A 33 -29.94 24.31 37.15
CA SER A 33 -29.16 23.86 38.29
C SER A 33 -28.87 25.08 39.15
N VAL A 34 -29.00 24.89 40.47
CA VAL A 34 -28.80 25.86 41.56
C VAL A 34 -30.03 26.75 41.85
N GLU A 35 -30.94 26.29 42.72
CA GLU A 35 -30.95 26.70 44.13
C GLU A 35 -31.99 25.95 44.98
N ALA A 36 -31.64 25.75 46.25
CA ALA A 36 -32.42 25.02 47.25
C ALA A 36 -33.44 25.92 47.97
N LEU A 37 -34.35 25.25 48.69
CA LEU A 37 -35.25 25.73 49.76
C LEU A 37 -36.73 26.05 49.41
N ARG A 38 -37.59 25.13 49.91
CA ARG A 38 -38.85 25.38 50.64
C ARG A 38 -39.86 26.38 50.05
N GLY A 39 -40.94 25.81 49.50
CA GLY A 39 -42.27 25.86 50.12
C GLY A 39 -43.21 27.06 49.84
N ARG A 40 -44.47 26.70 49.59
CA ARG A 40 -45.76 27.45 49.71
C ARG A 40 -46.41 27.96 48.41
N ARG A 41 -47.54 27.29 48.12
CA ARG A 41 -48.90 27.80 47.79
C ARG A 41 -49.09 28.91 46.74
N CYS A 42 -49.82 28.52 45.69
CA CYS A 42 -51.10 29.04 45.17
C CYS A 42 -51.33 30.54 44.87
N ALA A 43 -52.17 30.71 43.83
CA ALA A 43 -53.08 31.82 43.49
C ALA A 43 -52.51 32.81 42.44
N SER A 44 -53.02 32.81 41.20
CA SER A 44 -54.30 33.38 40.73
C SER A 44 -54.15 34.86 40.37
N LEU A 45 -54.42 35.23 39.09
CA LEU A 45 -55.51 36.12 38.70
C LEU A 45 -55.44 36.50 37.21
N ARG A 46 -56.56 36.24 36.51
CA ARG A 46 -56.99 36.92 35.28
C ARG A 46 -57.64 38.26 35.65
N SER A 47 -57.46 39.28 34.81
CA SER A 47 -58.49 40.28 34.40
C SER A 47 -57.83 41.28 33.43
N ALA A 48 -58.22 41.44 32.16
CA ALA A 48 -59.44 42.01 31.59
C ALA A 48 -59.27 43.49 31.15
N ALA A 49 -59.82 43.79 29.96
CA ALA A 49 -60.48 45.05 29.52
C ALA A 49 -59.92 45.76 28.25
N THR A 50 -60.58 45.43 27.13
CA THR A 50 -61.27 46.26 26.10
C THR A 50 -60.74 47.62 25.55
N PRO A 51 -61.12 47.96 24.29
CA PRO A 51 -60.51 49.01 23.46
C PRO A 51 -61.31 50.33 23.42
N LEU A 52 -60.69 51.39 22.93
CA LEU A 52 -61.33 52.68 22.64
C LEU A 52 -61.08 53.13 21.19
N ARG A 53 -62.13 53.70 20.61
CA ARG A 53 -62.30 54.21 19.25
C ARG A 53 -62.70 55.69 19.38
N ALA A 54 -62.25 56.57 18.48
CA ALA A 54 -62.88 57.88 18.28
C ALA A 54 -62.66 58.43 16.85
N ASP A 55 -63.76 58.98 16.35
CA ASP A 55 -64.11 59.66 15.09
C ASP A 55 -63.20 60.90 14.77
N ASP A 56 -63.30 61.68 13.68
CA ASP A 56 -64.34 61.91 12.66
C ASP A 56 -63.81 62.74 11.45
N SER A 57 -64.53 62.63 10.32
CA SER A 57 -64.83 63.67 9.31
C SER A 57 -63.79 64.21 8.29
N GLY A 58 -64.24 64.32 7.03
CA GLY A 58 -63.74 65.34 6.07
C GLY A 58 -63.72 64.97 4.58
N ARG A 59 -64.82 65.16 3.86
CA ARG A 59 -65.03 64.91 2.42
C ARG A 59 -64.84 66.21 1.60
N SER A 60 -64.15 66.18 0.44
CA SER A 60 -64.53 66.96 -0.77
C SER A 60 -63.59 66.75 -1.96
N THR A 61 -64.18 66.38 -3.11
CA THR A 61 -63.68 66.62 -4.47
C THR A 61 -64.16 68.01 -4.93
N PRO A 62 -63.43 68.72 -5.81
CA PRO A 62 -63.95 68.84 -7.18
C PRO A 62 -62.90 68.99 -8.32
N SER A 63 -63.33 68.52 -9.50
CA SER A 63 -63.15 69.04 -10.88
C SER A 63 -61.77 69.42 -11.47
N ALA A 64 -61.50 68.84 -12.64
CA ALA A 64 -60.54 69.28 -13.66
C ALA A 64 -60.88 70.67 -14.26
N PRO A 65 -59.90 71.39 -14.87
CA PRO A 65 -59.84 71.36 -16.34
C PRO A 65 -58.44 71.47 -17.00
N HIS A 66 -58.42 70.98 -18.25
CA HIS A 66 -57.62 71.31 -19.45
C HIS A 66 -56.08 71.41 -19.48
N ARG A 67 -55.55 70.66 -20.46
CA ARG A 67 -54.17 70.55 -20.98
C ARG A 67 -53.61 71.86 -21.54
N THR A 68 -52.31 72.10 -21.35
CA THR A 68 -51.35 72.45 -22.41
C THR A 68 -49.94 71.95 -22.05
N SER A 69 -49.16 71.69 -23.08
CA SER A 69 -47.94 70.88 -23.19
C SER A 69 -46.64 71.54 -22.70
N SER A 70 -45.77 70.78 -22.02
CA SER A 70 -44.31 70.83 -22.21
C SER A 70 -43.64 69.54 -21.67
N SER A 71 -42.62 69.08 -22.36
CA SER A 71 -41.87 67.82 -22.18
C SER A 71 -40.93 67.81 -20.96
N PRO A 72 -40.53 66.62 -20.44
CA PRO A 72 -39.96 66.47 -19.11
C PRO A 72 -38.43 66.57 -19.08
N ALA A 73 -37.91 67.05 -17.94
CA ALA A 73 -36.53 66.83 -17.51
C ALA A 73 -36.48 65.58 -16.61
N ASP A 74 -35.47 64.75 -16.85
CA ASP A 74 -35.23 63.48 -16.17
C ASP A 74 -34.95 63.66 -14.67
N THR A 75 -35.71 62.95 -13.83
CA THR A 75 -35.40 62.69 -12.42
C THR A 75 -34.92 61.24 -12.27
N PRO A 76 -33.82 60.98 -11.54
CA PRO A 76 -33.34 59.62 -11.35
C PRO A 76 -34.22 58.87 -10.34
N VAL A 77 -34.70 57.70 -10.76
CA VAL A 77 -35.44 56.74 -9.92
C VAL A 77 -34.44 56.07 -8.95
N PRO A 78 -34.72 55.95 -7.63
CA PRO A 78 -33.86 55.21 -6.72
C PRO A 78 -33.90 53.71 -7.06
N LYS A 79 -32.71 53.11 -7.26
CA LYS A 79 -32.56 51.65 -7.39
C LYS A 79 -32.84 50.99 -6.04
N LYS A 80 -33.69 49.95 -6.06
CA LYS A 80 -33.90 49.05 -4.93
C LYS A 80 -32.64 48.21 -4.69
N SER A 81 -32.37 47.84 -3.44
CA SER A 81 -31.27 46.93 -3.09
C SER A 81 -31.42 45.59 -3.84
N ASN A 82 -30.33 44.87 -4.09
CA ASN A 82 -30.34 43.60 -4.83
C ASN A 82 -31.29 42.53 -4.23
N TRP A 83 -31.78 42.72 -3.01
CA TRP A 83 -32.74 41.84 -2.34
C TRP A 83 -34.22 42.21 -2.54
N GLU A 84 -34.55 43.44 -2.94
CA GLU A 84 -35.93 43.92 -3.10
C GLU A 84 -36.44 43.90 -4.55
N VAL A 85 -35.61 43.50 -5.51
CA VAL A 85 -35.97 43.41 -6.94
C VAL A 85 -36.93 42.22 -7.24
N ILE A 86 -37.14 41.32 -6.28
CA ILE A 86 -37.91 40.08 -6.48
C ILE A 86 -39.44 40.27 -6.37
N GLU A 87 -39.96 41.42 -5.91
CA GLU A 87 -41.40 41.55 -5.58
C GLU A 87 -42.26 42.36 -6.57
N HIS A 88 -41.75 42.77 -7.75
CA HIS A 88 -42.49 43.67 -8.65
C HIS A 88 -42.77 43.18 -10.09
N PHE A 89 -42.54 41.91 -10.41
CA PHE A 89 -42.81 41.36 -11.76
C PHE A 89 -44.22 40.73 -11.94
N SER A 90 -45.24 41.10 -11.17
CA SER A 90 -46.59 40.52 -11.30
C SER A 90 -47.70 41.47 -11.79
N SER A 91 -47.38 42.52 -12.55
CA SER A 91 -48.42 43.41 -13.08
C SER A 91 -48.00 44.10 -14.38
N ASN A 92 -48.07 43.38 -15.50
CA ASN A 92 -48.63 43.86 -16.78
C ASN A 92 -48.12 43.01 -17.96
N ARG A 93 -48.99 42.16 -18.52
CA ARG A 93 -49.35 42.18 -19.95
C ARG A 93 -50.35 41.08 -20.28
N THR A 94 -51.56 41.49 -20.58
CA THR A 94 -52.56 40.71 -21.31
C THR A 94 -52.41 40.90 -22.81
N LYS A 95 -52.67 39.81 -23.55
CA LYS A 95 -53.10 39.69 -24.95
C LYS A 95 -52.19 40.25 -26.07
N LYS A 96 -51.67 39.32 -26.90
CA LYS A 96 -52.03 39.15 -28.32
C LYS A 96 -51.20 38.02 -28.97
N SER A 97 -51.89 37.06 -29.58
CA SER A 97 -51.37 36.21 -30.67
C SER A 97 -51.29 37.03 -31.98
N PRO A 98 -50.49 36.64 -33.00
CA PRO A 98 -50.97 35.65 -33.98
C PRO A 98 -49.91 34.80 -34.73
N THR A 99 -50.37 33.63 -35.24
CA THR A 99 -50.11 32.94 -36.52
C THR A 99 -48.69 32.71 -37.12
N SER A 100 -48.34 31.42 -37.19
CA SER A 100 -47.89 30.61 -38.34
C SER A 100 -47.26 31.28 -39.58
N VAL A 101 -46.04 30.81 -39.96
CA VAL A 101 -45.63 30.57 -41.35
C VAL A 101 -44.64 29.39 -41.38
N GLU A 102 -44.95 28.40 -42.21
CA GLU A 102 -44.08 27.30 -42.64
C GLU A 102 -43.03 27.79 -43.63
N THR A 103 -41.81 27.24 -43.59
CA THR A 103 -41.05 26.98 -44.82
C THR A 103 -40.01 25.89 -44.61
N GLU A 104 -39.99 24.99 -45.59
CA GLU A 104 -39.25 23.74 -45.67
C GLU A 104 -37.76 23.92 -46.02
N GLY A 105 -36.96 22.91 -45.67
CA GLY A 105 -36.06 22.26 -46.64
C GLY A 105 -34.58 22.63 -46.61
N GLY A 106 -33.75 21.71 -46.12
CA GLY A 106 -32.29 21.73 -46.36
C GLY A 106 -31.53 20.73 -45.49
N ALA A 107 -31.56 19.45 -45.87
CA ALA A 107 -30.87 18.34 -45.20
C ALA A 107 -29.42 18.18 -45.66
N VAL A 108 -28.46 17.90 -44.74
CA VAL A 108 -27.25 17.07 -44.99
C VAL A 108 -26.79 16.32 -43.71
N SER A 109 -26.96 15.00 -43.76
CA SER A 109 -26.24 13.84 -43.18
C SER A 109 -25.36 13.90 -41.91
N SER A 110 -25.89 13.30 -40.82
CA SER A 110 -25.47 12.04 -40.14
C SER A 110 -23.98 11.65 -39.86
N SER A 111 -23.67 11.60 -38.55
CA SER A 111 -23.10 10.46 -37.75
C SER A 111 -21.58 10.17 -37.83
N PRO A 112 -20.92 9.67 -36.74
CA PRO A 112 -21.45 8.72 -35.76
C PRO A 112 -21.23 8.99 -34.26
N ALA A 113 -22.12 8.39 -33.49
CA ALA A 113 -22.10 8.26 -32.04
C ALA A 113 -20.98 7.31 -31.56
N LEU A 114 -20.40 7.64 -30.41
CA LEU A 114 -19.56 6.75 -29.60
C LEU A 114 -20.27 6.47 -28.25
N PRO A 115 -20.00 5.30 -27.61
CA PRO A 115 -20.99 4.56 -26.83
C PRO A 115 -20.96 4.91 -25.33
N LEU A 116 -22.14 4.87 -24.73
CA LEU A 116 -22.34 4.81 -23.28
C LEU A 116 -21.92 3.45 -22.72
N CYS A 117 -21.18 3.45 -21.60
CA CYS A 117 -21.05 2.27 -20.73
C CYS A 117 -22.09 2.31 -19.59
N PRO A 118 -22.77 1.18 -19.28
CA PRO A 118 -23.84 1.13 -18.30
C PRO A 118 -23.34 0.85 -16.87
N ALA A 119 -24.07 1.37 -15.90
CA ALA A 119 -23.96 1.07 -14.48
C ALA A 119 -24.35 -0.39 -14.16
N GLY A 120 -23.55 -1.07 -13.33
CA GLY A 120 -23.80 -2.41 -12.81
C GLY A 120 -23.69 -2.49 -11.28
N LYS A 121 -24.63 -3.21 -10.67
CA LYS A 121 -24.80 -3.49 -9.22
C LYS A 121 -23.72 -4.44 -8.65
N PRO A 122 -23.60 -4.56 -7.31
CA PRO A 122 -22.53 -5.32 -6.67
C PRO A 122 -22.91 -6.80 -6.49
N ASP A 123 -21.95 -7.71 -6.69
CA ASP A 123 -21.92 -9.04 -6.06
C ASP A 123 -20.54 -9.72 -6.19
N VAL A 124 -20.03 -10.16 -5.03
CA VAL A 124 -19.25 -11.39 -4.72
C VAL A 124 -17.83 -11.62 -5.31
N ASP A 125 -16.86 -11.70 -4.39
CA ASP A 125 -15.56 -12.40 -4.39
C ASP A 125 -14.79 -12.51 -5.73
N ALA A 126 -13.85 -11.57 -5.96
CA ALA A 126 -12.85 -11.69 -7.01
C ALA A 126 -11.46 -12.02 -6.44
N GLN A 127 -11.00 -13.25 -6.70
CA GLN A 127 -9.59 -13.63 -6.66
C GLN A 127 -8.84 -12.93 -7.82
N PRO A 128 -7.59 -12.47 -7.65
CA PRO A 128 -6.82 -11.96 -8.77
C PRO A 128 -6.36 -13.13 -9.64
N LEU A 129 -6.98 -13.25 -10.82
CA LEU A 129 -6.54 -14.08 -11.94
C LEU A 129 -5.44 -13.34 -12.69
N LEU A 130 -4.20 -13.81 -12.56
CA LEU A 130 -3.09 -13.47 -13.45
C LEU A 130 -3.39 -14.02 -14.86
N CYS A 131 -3.42 -13.13 -15.85
CA CYS A 131 -3.43 -13.53 -17.25
C CYS A 131 -2.08 -14.16 -17.61
N GLU A 132 -2.11 -15.39 -18.11
CA GLU A 132 -1.01 -15.98 -18.86
C GLU A 132 -0.98 -15.33 -20.25
N ASP A 133 0.08 -14.56 -20.52
CA ASP A 133 0.35 -14.05 -21.86
C ASP A 133 0.68 -15.22 -22.80
N THR A 134 -0.28 -15.54 -23.66
CA THR A 134 -0.07 -16.36 -24.86
C THR A 134 -0.42 -15.50 -26.07
N ARG A 135 0.58 -14.79 -26.61
CA ARG A 135 0.46 -14.16 -27.93
C ARG A 135 0.95 -15.13 -29.00
N ASN A 136 -0.02 -15.63 -29.76
CA ASN A 136 0.19 -16.33 -31.02
C ASN A 136 0.67 -15.37 -32.12
N GLU A 137 1.55 -15.91 -32.95
CA GLU A 137 2.06 -15.39 -34.21
C GLU A 137 0.94 -15.01 -35.19
N GLN A 138 1.04 -13.84 -35.84
CA GLN A 138 0.75 -13.63 -37.27
C GLN A 138 1.02 -12.17 -37.70
N GLY A 139 1.80 -11.99 -38.77
CA GLY A 139 1.75 -10.81 -39.65
C GLY A 139 2.98 -9.89 -39.59
N GLY A 140 3.86 -9.97 -40.59
CA GLY A 140 5.11 -9.21 -40.66
C GLY A 140 5.02 -7.81 -41.28
N GLY A 141 6.20 -7.20 -41.46
CA GLY A 141 6.40 -6.08 -42.39
C GLY A 141 7.33 -4.96 -41.94
N ALA A 142 8.60 -5.07 -42.35
CA ALA A 142 9.51 -3.99 -42.78
C ALA A 142 10.13 -2.99 -41.76
N GLY A 143 11.47 -3.07 -41.66
CA GLY A 143 12.36 -1.96 -42.00
C GLY A 143 12.89 -1.09 -40.86
N GLY A 144 14.20 -1.21 -40.57
CA GLY A 144 14.93 -0.22 -39.77
C GLY A 144 16.21 -0.77 -39.16
N THR A 145 17.27 -0.86 -39.95
CA THR A 145 18.66 -1.02 -39.49
C THR A 145 19.06 0.19 -38.65
N ASN A 146 19.62 -0.03 -37.46
CA ASN A 146 20.79 0.68 -36.98
C ASN A 146 21.52 -0.19 -35.97
N ASP A 147 22.79 -0.35 -36.28
CA ASP A 147 23.83 -1.18 -35.72
C ASP A 147 24.59 -0.31 -34.71
N ASP A 148 24.77 -0.80 -33.48
CA ASP A 148 25.82 -0.35 -32.56
C ASP A 148 26.11 -1.52 -31.62
N GLY A 149 27.24 -2.17 -31.88
CA GLY A 149 27.64 -3.44 -31.29
C GLY A 149 28.28 -3.33 -29.92
N GLU A 150 27.92 -4.29 -29.07
CA GLU A 150 28.71 -4.83 -27.96
C GLU A 150 27.99 -6.10 -27.52
N GLU A 151 28.33 -7.28 -28.08
CA GLU A 151 28.05 -8.61 -27.49
C GLU A 151 28.55 -9.72 -28.45
N ASP A 152 29.77 -10.21 -28.24
CA ASP A 152 30.34 -11.35 -29.01
C ASP A 152 30.77 -12.53 -28.09
N GLU A 153 30.36 -12.55 -26.82
CA GLU A 153 30.63 -13.68 -25.89
C GLU A 153 29.40 -14.55 -25.55
N ASP A 154 28.16 -14.12 -25.89
CA ASP A 154 26.91 -14.82 -25.53
C ASP A 154 26.40 -15.83 -26.59
N ASP A 155 26.92 -15.80 -27.82
CA ASP A 155 26.39 -16.57 -28.95
C ASP A 155 26.60 -18.09 -28.84
N CYS A 156 27.69 -18.54 -28.20
CA CYS A 156 27.97 -19.97 -28.06
C CYS A 156 27.07 -20.65 -27.00
N TRP A 157 26.64 -19.89 -25.99
CA TRP A 157 25.76 -20.40 -24.92
C TRP A 157 24.29 -20.42 -25.36
N HIS A 158 23.85 -19.40 -26.09
CA HIS A 158 22.50 -19.35 -26.65
C HIS A 158 22.21 -20.52 -27.61
N GLN A 159 23.17 -20.89 -28.47
CA GLN A 159 23.05 -22.04 -29.38
C GLN A 159 22.91 -23.40 -28.65
N CYS A 160 23.58 -23.58 -27.51
CA CYS A 160 23.43 -24.79 -26.70
C CYS A 160 22.06 -24.86 -26.00
N ILE A 161 21.49 -23.72 -25.58
CA ILE A 161 20.17 -23.64 -24.94
C ILE A 161 19.03 -23.85 -25.96
N GLU A 162 19.20 -23.40 -27.21
CA GLU A 162 18.22 -23.65 -28.28
C GLU A 162 18.05 -25.14 -28.61
N SER A 163 19.10 -25.93 -28.38
CA SER A 163 19.12 -27.38 -28.63
C SER A 163 18.49 -28.22 -27.50
N CYS A 164 18.12 -27.59 -26.38
CA CYS A 164 17.52 -28.27 -25.22
C CYS A 164 15.99 -28.40 -25.32
N PRO A 165 15.38 -29.43 -24.69
CA PRO A 165 13.92 -29.55 -24.61
C PRO A 165 13.27 -28.27 -24.03
N PRO A 166 12.06 -27.88 -24.48
CA PRO A 166 11.36 -26.67 -24.01
C PRO A 166 11.32 -26.47 -22.47
N PRO A 167 11.11 -27.50 -21.64
CA PRO A 167 11.10 -27.32 -20.18
C PRO A 167 12.49 -27.05 -19.58
N LEU A 168 13.58 -27.47 -20.22
CA LEU A 168 14.94 -27.15 -19.79
C LEU A 168 15.36 -25.73 -20.22
N ARG A 169 14.86 -25.29 -21.39
CA ARG A 169 15.06 -23.92 -21.90
C ARG A 169 14.43 -22.88 -20.97
N ALA A 170 13.19 -23.08 -20.55
CA ALA A 170 12.49 -22.21 -19.58
C ALA A 170 13.13 -22.18 -18.18
N VAL A 171 13.88 -23.22 -17.80
CA VAL A 171 14.62 -23.28 -16.52
C VAL A 171 15.98 -22.57 -16.62
N CYS A 172 16.55 -22.47 -17.82
CA CYS A 172 17.83 -21.82 -18.08
C CYS A 172 17.69 -20.35 -18.53
N GLU A 173 16.50 -19.91 -18.93
CA GLU A 173 16.22 -18.49 -19.22
C GLU A 173 16.35 -17.65 -17.94
N THR A 174 17.32 -16.73 -17.94
CA THR A 174 17.51 -15.78 -16.85
C THR A 174 16.36 -14.78 -16.83
N HIS A 175 15.49 -14.87 -15.83
CA HIS A 175 14.49 -13.84 -15.55
C HIS A 175 15.19 -12.56 -15.08
N ARG A 176 15.49 -11.65 -16.01
CA ARG A 176 15.81 -10.25 -15.72
C ARG A 176 14.51 -9.44 -15.81
N PHE A 177 14.33 -8.46 -14.93
CA PHE A 177 13.28 -7.46 -15.17
C PHE A 177 13.63 -6.64 -16.41
N GLU A 178 12.62 -6.24 -17.18
CA GLU A 178 12.79 -5.38 -18.37
C GLU A 178 13.44 -4.03 -18.02
N ASN A 179 13.16 -3.51 -16.82
CA ASN A 179 13.76 -2.28 -16.31
C ASN A 179 15.02 -2.56 -15.47
N LEU A 180 16.19 -2.14 -15.99
CA LEU A 180 17.49 -2.33 -15.34
C LEU A 180 17.55 -1.72 -13.93
N HIS A 181 16.88 -0.60 -13.68
CA HIS A 181 16.88 0.04 -12.36
C HIS A 181 16.13 -0.80 -11.31
N VAL A 182 15.01 -1.40 -11.71
CA VAL A 182 14.22 -2.32 -10.88
C VAL A 182 15.02 -3.60 -10.58
N GLU A 183 15.77 -4.10 -11.56
CA GLU A 183 16.68 -5.24 -11.37
C GLU A 183 17.81 -4.91 -10.40
N MET A 184 18.45 -3.74 -10.50
CA MET A 184 19.46 -3.31 -9.52
C MET A 184 18.88 -3.19 -8.11
N LEU A 185 17.66 -2.66 -7.98
CA LEU A 185 16.99 -2.51 -6.68
C LEU A 185 16.61 -3.87 -6.08
N TYR A 186 16.11 -4.80 -6.91
CA TYR A 186 15.86 -6.18 -6.51
C TYR A 186 17.15 -6.88 -6.06
N GLN A 187 18.25 -6.71 -6.79
CA GLN A 187 19.54 -7.28 -6.41
C GLN A 187 19.98 -6.76 -5.04
N ARG A 188 19.86 -5.46 -4.78
CA ARG A 188 20.18 -4.89 -3.46
C ARG A 188 19.30 -5.46 -2.35
N TYR A 189 18.00 -5.58 -2.59
CA TYR A 189 17.04 -6.22 -1.68
C TYR A 189 17.41 -7.69 -1.39
N PHE A 190 17.70 -8.45 -2.45
CA PHE A 190 18.07 -9.87 -2.39
C PHE A 190 19.36 -10.09 -1.60
N LEU A 191 20.38 -9.25 -1.81
CA LEU A 191 21.66 -9.33 -1.11
C LEU A 191 21.48 -9.06 0.39
N ARG A 192 20.72 -8.01 0.77
CA ARG A 192 20.39 -7.74 2.18
C ARG A 192 19.65 -8.90 2.84
N MET A 193 18.65 -9.47 2.16
CA MET A 193 17.87 -10.59 2.69
C MET A 193 18.73 -11.84 2.97
N ASN A 194 19.78 -12.07 2.18
CA ASN A 194 20.64 -13.25 2.30
C ASN A 194 21.95 -13.01 3.09
N GLN A 195 22.20 -11.79 3.59
CA GLN A 195 23.44 -11.46 4.29
C GLN A 195 23.64 -12.28 5.56
N THR A 196 22.64 -12.36 6.43
CA THR A 196 22.70 -13.15 7.68
C THR A 196 22.88 -14.63 7.38
N ASN A 197 22.20 -15.13 6.35
CA ASN A 197 22.36 -16.51 5.88
C ASN A 197 23.81 -16.82 5.47
N MET A 198 24.45 -15.94 4.71
CA MET A 198 25.85 -16.13 4.32
C MET A 198 26.80 -16.16 5.52
N THR A 199 26.55 -15.36 6.56
CA THR A 199 27.35 -15.45 7.80
C THR A 199 27.17 -16.78 8.53
N HIS A 200 25.94 -17.31 8.61
CA HIS A 200 25.68 -18.61 9.21
C HIS A 200 26.28 -19.75 8.38
N LEU A 201 26.22 -19.68 7.06
CA LEU A 201 26.81 -20.66 6.15
C LEU A 201 28.33 -20.71 6.30
N LEU A 202 29.02 -19.57 6.26
CA LEU A 202 30.47 -19.52 6.41
C LEU A 202 30.92 -20.00 7.79
N GLY A 203 30.19 -19.65 8.85
CA GLY A 203 30.43 -20.17 10.20
C GLY A 203 30.29 -21.70 10.28
N LEU A 204 29.28 -22.27 9.60
CA LEU A 204 29.11 -23.72 9.51
C LEU A 204 30.25 -24.38 8.71
N LEU A 205 30.59 -23.84 7.53
CA LEU A 205 31.66 -24.37 6.70
C LEU A 205 33.01 -24.36 7.43
N LEU A 206 33.28 -23.33 8.23
CA LEU A 206 34.45 -23.26 9.11
C LEU A 206 34.42 -24.36 10.18
N LEU A 207 33.29 -24.57 10.83
CA LEU A 207 33.13 -25.61 11.86
C LEU A 207 33.31 -27.02 11.28
N VAL A 208 32.75 -27.28 10.10
CA VAL A 208 32.93 -28.55 9.38
C VAL A 208 34.38 -28.74 8.98
N ALA A 209 35.05 -27.70 8.46
CA ALA A 209 36.47 -27.76 8.10
C ALA A 209 37.35 -28.09 9.32
N VAL A 210 37.11 -27.45 10.48
CA VAL A 210 37.81 -27.75 11.74
C VAL A 210 37.55 -29.20 12.18
N GLY A 211 36.30 -29.67 12.08
CA GLY A 211 35.95 -31.07 12.35
C GLY A 211 36.72 -32.05 11.48
N LEU A 212 36.76 -31.81 10.17
CA LEU A 212 37.54 -32.63 9.23
C LEU A 212 39.03 -32.59 9.55
N ILE A 213 39.61 -31.41 9.79
CA ILE A 213 41.03 -31.27 10.19
C ILE A 213 41.33 -32.08 11.45
N SER A 214 40.45 -32.07 12.45
CA SER A 214 40.65 -32.84 13.70
C SER A 214 40.73 -34.35 13.46
N VAL A 215 39.90 -34.87 12.54
CA VAL A 215 39.95 -36.28 12.12
C VAL A 215 41.28 -36.55 11.43
N GLN A 216 41.69 -35.71 10.46
CA GLN A 216 42.94 -35.87 9.70
C GLN A 216 44.21 -35.76 10.59
N ILE A 217 44.21 -34.91 11.62
CA ILE A 217 45.34 -34.79 12.57
C ILE A 217 45.46 -36.05 13.43
N LYS A 218 44.33 -36.61 13.90
CA LYS A 218 44.32 -37.87 14.66
C LYS A 218 44.95 -39.00 13.85
N THR A 219 44.64 -39.11 12.56
CA THR A 219 45.21 -40.14 11.68
C THR A 219 46.69 -39.92 11.43
N LEU A 220 47.10 -38.68 11.21
CA LEU A 220 48.50 -38.30 11.03
C LEU A 220 49.36 -38.69 12.25
N LEU A 221 48.88 -38.42 13.46
CA LEU A 221 49.57 -38.78 14.70
C LEU A 221 49.69 -40.30 14.87
N LEU A 222 48.65 -41.05 14.54
CA LEU A 222 48.67 -42.51 14.57
C LEU A 222 49.69 -43.09 13.57
N ALA A 223 49.69 -42.59 12.33
CA ALA A 223 50.64 -42.99 11.31
C ALA A 223 52.09 -42.65 11.70
N HIS A 224 52.32 -41.45 12.27
CA HIS A 224 53.63 -41.01 12.72
C HIS A 224 54.19 -41.89 13.86
N ASN A 225 53.36 -42.21 14.86
CA ASN A 225 53.77 -43.08 15.98
C ASN A 225 54.11 -44.51 15.51
N TYR A 226 53.38 -45.01 14.50
CA TYR A 226 53.65 -46.32 13.89
C TYR A 226 54.97 -46.32 13.09
N LEU A 227 55.19 -45.31 12.25
CA LEU A 227 56.40 -45.17 11.42
C LEU A 227 57.69 -44.98 12.24
N ASN A 228 57.58 -44.45 13.46
CA ASN A 228 58.70 -44.24 14.39
C ASN A 228 58.90 -45.39 15.40
N GLY A 229 58.10 -46.47 15.34
CA GLY A 229 58.28 -47.66 16.19
C GLY A 229 57.91 -47.47 17.67
N LEU A 230 57.09 -46.47 18.01
CA LEU A 230 56.70 -46.13 19.38
C LEU A 230 55.43 -46.88 19.87
N LEU A 231 54.86 -47.77 19.04
CA LEU A 231 53.77 -48.69 19.39
C LEU A 231 54.33 -50.12 19.47
N PRO A 232 54.10 -50.89 20.56
CA PRO A 232 54.55 -52.28 20.62
C PRO A 232 53.82 -53.13 19.57
N PRO A 233 54.47 -54.15 18.97
CA PRO A 233 53.72 -55.26 18.39
C PRO A 233 52.97 -55.93 19.55
N ASN A 234 51.65 -55.79 19.61
CA ASN A 234 50.87 -56.32 20.73
C ASN A 234 51.13 -57.83 20.92
N ASN A 235 51.43 -58.18 22.17
CA ASN A 235 51.64 -59.54 22.69
C ASN A 235 50.52 -60.49 22.25
N PHE A 236 50.88 -61.59 21.58
CA PHE A 236 50.16 -62.85 21.69
C PHE A 236 50.88 -63.72 22.73
N LEU A 237 50.13 -64.17 23.73
CA LEU A 237 50.54 -65.12 24.76
C LEU A 237 51.15 -66.38 24.12
N LEU A 238 52.43 -66.64 24.39
CA LEU A 238 52.96 -67.99 24.50
C LEU A 238 53.36 -68.15 25.97
N ASP A 239 52.63 -69.04 26.66
CA ASP A 239 52.94 -69.45 28.02
C ASP A 239 54.39 -69.88 28.14
N SER A 240 55.02 -69.41 29.22
CA SER A 240 56.32 -69.85 29.68
C SER A 240 56.28 -71.33 30.05
N GLU A 241 57.12 -72.16 29.42
CA GLU A 241 58.05 -73.02 30.15
C GLU A 241 59.06 -73.72 29.23
N SER A 242 60.35 -73.55 29.56
CA SER A 242 61.46 -74.46 29.29
C SER A 242 61.86 -74.76 27.82
N TYR A 243 63.05 -74.32 27.41
CA TYR A 243 64.22 -75.14 27.02
C TYR A 243 65.24 -74.32 26.21
N ARG A 244 66.50 -74.73 26.36
CA ARG A 244 67.75 -74.06 25.96
C ARG A 244 67.87 -73.80 24.45
N LEU A 245 68.66 -72.77 24.11
CA LEU A 245 69.33 -72.56 22.81
C LEU A 245 69.85 -73.89 22.20
N PRO A 246 69.76 -74.04 20.87
CA PRO A 246 71.01 -73.95 20.10
C PRO A 246 70.91 -73.29 18.70
N SER A 247 72.02 -72.64 18.35
CA SER A 247 72.67 -72.47 17.03
C SER A 247 71.89 -72.39 15.71
N PHE A 248 72.17 -71.30 14.99
CA PHE A 248 72.25 -71.16 13.53
C PHE A 248 72.36 -72.48 12.75
N SER A 249 71.31 -72.82 12.00
CA SER A 249 71.35 -73.29 10.61
C SER A 249 70.03 -74.00 10.24
N THR A 250 69.07 -73.26 9.70
CA THR A 250 68.08 -73.68 8.68
C THR A 250 67.09 -72.53 8.47
N MET A 251 67.31 -71.73 7.43
CA MET A 251 66.40 -70.66 7.02
C MET A 251 65.17 -71.32 6.39
N SER A 252 64.06 -71.33 7.14
CA SER A 252 62.75 -71.80 6.68
C SER A 252 62.02 -70.70 5.92
N TYR A 253 61.25 -71.08 4.91
CA TYR A 253 60.46 -70.26 3.98
C TYR A 253 59.49 -69.24 4.66
N TYR A 254 59.32 -69.31 5.98
CA TYR A 254 58.42 -68.45 6.76
C TYR A 254 59.01 -67.09 7.18
N GLU A 255 60.34 -66.92 7.28
CA GLU A 255 60.92 -65.62 7.66
C GLU A 255 60.96 -64.60 6.49
N LEU A 256 60.86 -65.07 5.24
CA LEU A 256 60.81 -64.19 4.06
C LEU A 256 59.44 -63.51 3.86
N SER A 257 58.34 -64.10 4.36
CA SER A 257 57.00 -63.51 4.25
C SER A 257 56.79 -62.34 5.22
N ASP A 258 57.40 -62.38 6.41
CA ASP A 258 57.26 -61.33 7.42
C ASP A 258 58.09 -60.07 7.10
N LEU A 259 59.25 -60.23 6.45
CA LEU A 259 60.05 -59.10 5.97
C LEU A 259 59.38 -58.35 4.81
N ASN A 260 58.62 -59.05 3.96
CA ASN A 260 57.82 -58.45 2.89
C ASN A 260 56.56 -57.76 3.44
N SER A 261 55.93 -58.33 4.47
CA SER A 261 54.76 -57.75 5.15
C SER A 261 55.07 -56.42 5.85
N THR A 262 56.22 -56.32 6.54
CA THR A 262 56.65 -55.09 7.23
C THR A 262 57.04 -53.95 6.28
N LYS A 263 57.76 -54.25 5.18
CA LYS A 263 58.07 -53.26 4.13
C LYS A 263 56.82 -52.76 3.42
N PHE A 264 55.86 -53.65 3.13
CA PHE A 264 54.58 -53.30 2.53
C PHE A 264 53.74 -52.41 3.45
N LYS A 265 53.64 -52.75 4.75
CA LYS A 265 52.97 -51.91 5.76
C LYS A 265 53.60 -50.52 5.87
N ARG A 266 54.94 -50.43 5.86
CA ARG A 266 55.65 -49.14 5.92
C ARG A 266 55.37 -48.27 4.69
N ALA A 267 55.41 -48.85 3.48
CA ALA A 267 55.11 -48.14 2.24
C ALA A 267 53.64 -47.68 2.16
N TYR A 268 52.71 -48.46 2.70
CA TYR A 268 51.29 -48.11 2.84
C TYR A 268 51.10 -46.88 3.73
N TYR A 269 51.66 -46.91 4.95
CA TYR A 269 51.55 -45.78 5.89
C TYR A 269 52.28 -44.52 5.42
N GLU A 270 53.33 -44.62 4.59
CA GLU A 270 53.97 -43.44 4.00
C GLU A 270 53.07 -42.75 2.97
N LYS A 271 52.39 -43.50 2.10
CA LYS A 271 51.43 -42.94 1.14
C LYS A 271 50.23 -42.31 1.86
N GLU A 272 49.73 -42.99 2.89
CA GLU A 272 48.63 -42.52 3.74
C GLU A 272 49.00 -41.21 4.47
N ARG A 273 50.22 -41.13 5.02
CA ARG A 273 50.74 -39.91 5.64
C ARG A 273 50.78 -38.73 4.66
N VAL A 274 51.23 -38.94 3.42
CA VAL A 274 51.28 -37.87 2.39
C VAL A 274 49.88 -37.37 2.03
N ALA A 275 48.92 -38.28 1.82
CA ALA A 275 47.54 -37.92 1.52
C ALA A 275 46.89 -37.09 2.66
N HIS A 276 47.06 -37.49 3.92
CA HIS A 276 46.53 -36.75 5.06
C HIS A 276 47.21 -35.37 5.25
N ILE A 277 48.50 -35.22 4.93
CA ILE A 277 49.18 -33.92 4.94
C ILE A 277 48.57 -32.98 3.90
N ILE A 278 48.38 -33.46 2.66
CA ILE A 278 47.80 -32.65 1.58
C ILE A 278 46.37 -32.20 1.96
N ASN A 279 45.54 -33.10 2.48
CA ASN A 279 44.18 -32.77 2.91
C ASN A 279 44.17 -31.78 4.09
N THR A 280 45.07 -31.94 5.07
CA THR A 280 45.16 -31.02 6.22
C THR A 280 45.60 -29.62 5.79
N ILE A 281 46.58 -29.50 4.88
CA ILE A 281 47.02 -28.21 4.34
C ILE A 281 45.90 -27.55 3.54
N THR A 282 45.23 -28.30 2.68
CA THR A 282 44.14 -27.78 1.85
C THR A 282 42.98 -27.26 2.70
N LEU A 283 42.52 -28.06 3.67
CA LEU A 283 41.46 -27.64 4.61
C LEU A 283 41.90 -26.46 5.49
N GLY A 284 43.18 -26.37 5.84
CA GLY A 284 43.75 -25.23 6.57
C GLY A 284 43.70 -23.93 5.77
N ILE A 285 44.04 -23.97 4.48
CA ILE A 285 43.94 -22.82 3.57
C ILE A 285 42.49 -22.38 3.41
N VAL A 286 41.58 -23.34 3.18
CA VAL A 286 40.14 -23.06 3.07
C VAL A 286 39.58 -22.43 4.35
N SER A 287 39.98 -22.95 5.53
CA SER A 287 39.58 -22.40 6.83
C SER A 287 40.05 -20.95 7.02
N LEU A 288 41.28 -20.63 6.58
CA LEU A 288 41.80 -19.26 6.56
C LEU A 288 40.97 -18.34 5.65
N VAL A 289 40.62 -18.82 4.44
CA VAL A 289 39.76 -18.09 3.50
C VAL A 289 38.40 -17.81 4.15
N TYR A 290 37.71 -18.80 4.71
CA TYR A 290 36.41 -18.59 5.38
C TYR A 290 36.50 -17.62 6.57
N THR A 291 37.58 -17.67 7.35
CA THR A 291 37.81 -16.72 8.45
C THR A 291 37.97 -15.29 7.93
N CYS A 292 38.68 -15.10 6.82
CA CYS A 292 38.83 -13.80 6.16
C CYS A 292 37.48 -13.29 5.62
N LEU A 293 36.69 -14.15 4.97
CA LEU A 293 35.36 -13.79 4.45
C LEU A 293 34.38 -13.41 5.58
N LEU A 294 34.41 -14.12 6.72
CA LEU A 294 33.62 -13.77 7.91
C LEU A 294 34.03 -12.41 8.48
N ALA A 295 35.33 -12.13 8.55
CA ALA A 295 35.83 -10.82 8.98
C ALA A 295 35.37 -9.70 8.03
N CYS A 296 35.33 -9.96 6.72
CA CYS A 296 34.80 -9.01 5.73
C CYS A 296 33.30 -8.73 5.95
N LEU A 297 32.48 -9.77 6.11
CA LEU A 297 31.02 -9.65 6.31
C LEU A 297 30.64 -8.97 7.62
N SER A 298 31.54 -8.98 8.62
CA SER A 298 31.33 -8.28 9.89
C SER A 298 31.31 -6.75 9.74
N ARG A 299 31.78 -6.20 8.61
CA ARG A 299 31.81 -4.77 8.34
C ARG A 299 30.61 -4.34 7.46
N PRO A 300 29.59 -3.66 8.03
CA PRO A 300 28.35 -3.36 7.32
C PRO A 300 28.51 -2.52 6.04
N ALA A 301 29.57 -1.71 5.92
CA ALA A 301 29.81 -0.83 4.77
C ALA A 301 30.33 -1.55 3.50
N ILE A 302 30.81 -2.79 3.61
CA ILE A 302 31.41 -3.56 2.49
C ILE A 302 30.40 -4.58 1.91
N ASN A 303 29.19 -4.67 2.46
CA ASN A 303 28.38 -5.88 2.31
C ASN A 303 27.55 -5.98 1.02
N GLU A 304 27.21 -4.88 0.34
CA GLU A 304 26.25 -4.94 -0.77
C GLU A 304 26.87 -5.39 -2.10
N ILE A 305 28.10 -4.98 -2.44
CA ILE A 305 28.74 -5.34 -3.72
C ILE A 305 29.47 -6.69 -3.61
N TYR A 306 30.04 -6.99 -2.43
CA TYR A 306 30.94 -8.12 -2.27
C TYR A 306 30.24 -9.45 -1.96
N LEU A 307 28.94 -9.48 -1.62
CA LEU A 307 28.25 -10.72 -1.24
C LEU A 307 28.15 -11.72 -2.41
N LEU A 308 27.96 -11.24 -3.64
CA LEU A 308 28.01 -12.08 -4.84
C LEU A 308 29.44 -12.63 -5.07
N THR A 309 30.45 -11.76 -4.96
CA THR A 309 31.86 -12.16 -5.04
C THR A 309 32.23 -13.21 -3.99
N ILE A 310 31.79 -13.03 -2.74
CA ILE A 310 31.98 -13.99 -1.64
C ILE A 310 31.36 -15.34 -1.99
N SER A 311 30.19 -15.34 -2.64
CA SER A 311 29.50 -16.57 -3.05
C SER A 311 30.28 -17.32 -4.14
N TYR A 312 30.87 -16.62 -5.11
CA TYR A 312 31.77 -17.24 -6.09
C TYR A 312 33.04 -17.78 -5.45
N VAL A 313 33.63 -17.06 -4.49
CA VAL A 313 34.80 -17.56 -3.75
C VAL A 313 34.45 -18.87 -3.01
N VAL A 314 33.28 -18.95 -2.39
CA VAL A 314 32.81 -20.19 -1.73
C VAL A 314 32.63 -21.33 -2.76
N LEU A 315 32.03 -21.06 -3.92
CA LEU A 315 31.86 -22.07 -4.98
C LEU A 315 33.21 -22.60 -5.49
N VAL A 316 34.19 -21.70 -5.70
CA VAL A 316 35.56 -22.08 -6.08
C VAL A 316 36.21 -22.93 -4.98
N THR A 317 36.00 -22.60 -3.70
CA THR A 317 36.52 -23.44 -2.61
C THR A 317 35.89 -24.83 -2.59
N PHE A 318 34.62 -25.00 -2.93
CA PHE A 318 34.01 -26.34 -3.06
C PHE A 318 34.69 -27.17 -4.16
N LEU A 319 34.95 -26.57 -5.33
CA LEU A 319 35.65 -27.23 -6.43
C LEU A 319 37.10 -27.59 -6.05
N LEU A 320 37.81 -26.71 -5.35
CA LEU A 320 39.18 -26.97 -4.90
C LEU A 320 39.25 -28.10 -3.86
N ILE A 321 38.28 -28.17 -2.94
CA ILE A 321 38.18 -29.25 -1.96
C ILE A 321 37.91 -30.59 -2.65
N GLU A 322 36.97 -30.63 -3.60
CA GLU A 322 36.69 -31.85 -4.37
C GLU A 322 37.90 -32.28 -5.20
N PHE A 323 38.61 -31.34 -5.84
CA PHE A 323 39.83 -31.64 -6.57
C PHE A 323 40.95 -32.18 -5.67
N ALA A 324 41.13 -31.62 -4.47
CA ALA A 324 42.12 -32.10 -3.50
C ALA A 324 41.78 -33.49 -2.95
N PHE A 325 40.50 -33.76 -2.68
CA PHE A 325 40.04 -35.10 -2.30
C PHE A 325 40.22 -36.11 -3.44
N ALA A 326 39.94 -35.72 -4.69
CA ALA A 326 40.20 -36.53 -5.88
C ALA A 326 41.71 -36.80 -6.09
N GLY A 327 42.57 -35.80 -5.86
CA GLY A 327 44.02 -35.97 -5.96
C GLY A 327 44.58 -36.90 -4.88
N THR A 328 44.08 -36.77 -3.64
CA THR A 328 44.52 -37.64 -2.54
C THR A 328 43.94 -39.04 -2.61
N SER A 329 42.75 -39.23 -3.19
CA SER A 329 42.22 -40.55 -3.48
C SER A 329 43.10 -41.31 -4.49
N VAL A 330 43.73 -40.65 -5.47
CA VAL A 330 44.71 -41.28 -6.38
C VAL A 330 45.95 -41.82 -5.62
N LEU A 331 46.44 -41.06 -4.63
CA LEU A 331 47.54 -41.48 -3.75
C LEU A 331 47.15 -42.63 -2.82
N ARG A 332 45.85 -42.72 -2.49
CA ARG A 332 45.25 -43.72 -1.62
C ARG A 332 44.63 -44.86 -2.45
N SER A 333 44.27 -45.95 -1.80
CA SER A 333 43.39 -46.99 -2.34
C SER A 333 41.98 -46.80 -1.78
N LEU A 334 41.55 -45.54 -1.64
CA LEU A 334 40.25 -45.20 -1.05
C LEU A 334 39.22 -44.78 -2.09
N ASP A 335 37.96 -45.02 -1.73
CA ASP A 335 36.79 -44.51 -2.42
C ASP A 335 36.60 -43.01 -2.16
N LEU A 336 36.29 -42.27 -3.23
CA LEU A 336 36.00 -40.83 -3.19
C LEU A 336 34.56 -40.63 -2.70
N SER A 337 34.39 -39.94 -1.56
CA SER A 337 33.06 -39.78 -0.93
C SER A 337 32.10 -38.96 -1.80
N CYS A 338 31.28 -39.64 -2.61
CA CYS A 338 30.16 -39.04 -3.37
C CYS A 338 29.21 -38.22 -2.46
N GLY A 339 29.16 -38.54 -1.16
CA GLY A 339 28.37 -37.82 -0.17
C GLY A 339 28.81 -36.36 0.07
N THR A 340 30.11 -36.04 0.03
CA THR A 340 30.58 -34.65 0.18
C THR A 340 30.19 -33.80 -1.02
N CYS A 341 30.38 -34.34 -2.23
CA CYS A 341 29.99 -33.69 -3.47
C CYS A 341 28.48 -33.43 -3.53
N ALA A 342 27.66 -34.40 -3.11
CA ALA A 342 26.20 -34.24 -3.03
C ALA A 342 25.79 -33.14 -2.03
N LEU A 343 26.48 -33.02 -0.88
CA LEU A 343 26.25 -31.94 0.07
C LEU A 343 26.63 -30.57 -0.52
N PHE A 344 27.81 -30.42 -1.11
CA PHE A 344 28.23 -29.16 -1.74
C PHE A 344 27.31 -28.75 -2.89
N THR A 345 26.87 -29.72 -3.69
CA THR A 345 25.90 -29.50 -4.77
C THR A 345 24.60 -28.95 -4.19
N TYR A 346 24.01 -29.61 -3.19
CA TYR A 346 22.76 -29.13 -2.58
C TYR A 346 22.92 -27.76 -1.89
N VAL A 347 24.01 -27.54 -1.16
CA VAL A 347 24.32 -26.26 -0.48
C VAL A 347 24.43 -25.12 -1.51
N THR A 348 25.00 -25.39 -2.69
CA THR A 348 25.09 -24.42 -3.79
C THR A 348 23.72 -23.94 -4.24
N TYR A 349 22.74 -24.83 -4.41
CA TYR A 349 21.37 -24.44 -4.76
C TYR A 349 20.56 -23.89 -3.58
N ALA A 350 20.76 -24.40 -2.37
CA ALA A 350 19.87 -24.12 -1.24
C ALA A 350 20.25 -22.87 -0.44
N THR A 351 21.53 -22.50 -0.41
CA THR A 351 22.04 -21.49 0.53
C THR A 351 22.83 -20.36 -0.11
N LEU A 352 23.52 -20.59 -1.23
CA LEU A 352 24.27 -19.53 -1.89
C LEU A 352 23.32 -18.56 -2.61
N PRO A 353 23.49 -17.23 -2.44
CA PRO A 353 22.72 -16.20 -3.12
C PRO A 353 23.24 -15.98 -4.54
N VAL A 354 23.25 -17.04 -5.35
CA VAL A 354 23.63 -17.02 -6.78
C VAL A 354 22.40 -17.23 -7.66
N ARG A 355 22.49 -16.79 -8.91
CA ARG A 355 21.42 -17.00 -9.90
C ARG A 355 21.29 -18.49 -10.24
N LEU A 356 20.11 -18.91 -10.68
CA LEU A 356 19.85 -20.33 -11.00
C LEU A 356 20.86 -20.89 -12.02
N HIS A 357 21.16 -20.16 -13.09
CA HIS A 357 22.13 -20.58 -14.11
C HIS A 357 23.56 -20.77 -13.54
N GLU A 358 23.98 -19.87 -12.65
CA GLU A 358 25.32 -19.96 -12.05
C GLU A 358 25.40 -21.14 -11.07
N ALA A 359 24.32 -21.39 -10.33
CA ALA A 359 24.19 -22.57 -9.47
C ALA A 359 24.19 -23.88 -10.27
N THR A 360 23.54 -23.91 -11.44
CA THR A 360 23.52 -25.11 -12.30
C THR A 360 24.87 -25.43 -12.88
N VAL A 361 25.59 -24.42 -13.39
CA VAL A 361 26.98 -24.58 -13.86
C VAL A 361 27.88 -25.08 -12.73
N GLY A 362 27.77 -24.48 -11.53
CA GLY A 362 28.53 -24.91 -10.36
C GLY A 362 28.23 -26.36 -9.93
N GLY A 363 26.95 -26.75 -9.87
CA GLY A 363 26.52 -28.10 -9.50
C GLY A 363 26.92 -29.17 -10.53
N LEU A 364 26.87 -28.85 -11.82
CA LEU A 364 27.35 -29.73 -12.89
C LEU A 364 28.87 -29.88 -12.87
N ALA A 365 29.60 -28.79 -12.63
CA ALA A 365 31.06 -28.83 -12.49
C ALA A 365 31.51 -29.71 -11.32
N LEU A 366 30.87 -29.57 -10.14
CA LEU A 366 31.13 -30.44 -8.98
C LEU A 366 30.88 -31.91 -9.31
N ALA A 367 29.76 -32.22 -9.97
CA ALA A 367 29.44 -33.59 -10.39
C ALA A 367 30.45 -34.15 -11.40
N ALA A 368 30.87 -33.34 -12.38
CA ALA A 368 31.84 -33.74 -13.41
C ALA A 368 33.22 -34.03 -12.82
N VAL A 369 33.69 -33.20 -11.88
CA VAL A 369 34.96 -33.41 -11.17
C VAL A 369 34.93 -34.73 -10.39
N ASN A 370 33.83 -34.99 -9.65
CA ASN A 370 33.70 -36.19 -8.84
C ASN A 370 33.65 -37.48 -9.71
N ILE A 371 32.83 -37.50 -10.77
CA ILE A 371 32.73 -38.66 -11.67
C ILE A 371 34.03 -38.86 -12.47
N GLY A 372 34.63 -37.77 -12.98
CA GLY A 372 35.90 -37.83 -13.70
C GLY A 372 37.02 -38.40 -12.84
N ALA A 373 37.08 -38.02 -11.56
CA ALA A 373 38.03 -38.59 -10.60
C ALA A 373 37.83 -40.10 -10.40
N GLN A 374 36.58 -40.56 -10.25
CA GLN A 374 36.27 -42.00 -10.10
C GLN A 374 36.70 -42.81 -11.34
N ILE A 375 36.49 -42.27 -12.56
CA ILE A 375 36.87 -42.92 -13.82
C ILE A 375 38.39 -43.01 -13.97
N ILE A 376 39.12 -41.91 -13.71
CA ILE A 376 40.59 -41.86 -13.84
C ILE A 376 41.28 -42.87 -12.93
N MET A 377 40.72 -43.11 -11.75
CA MET A 377 41.32 -44.01 -10.76
C MET A 377 41.23 -45.49 -11.13
N ASN A 378 40.35 -45.90 -12.05
CA ASN A 378 40.11 -47.29 -12.50
C ASN A 378 40.03 -48.35 -11.37
N LYS A 379 39.61 -47.91 -10.17
CA LYS A 379 39.49 -48.72 -8.95
C LYS A 379 38.04 -48.89 -8.49
N ALA A 380 37.14 -47.98 -8.89
CA ALA A 380 35.72 -48.05 -8.57
C ALA A 380 35.04 -49.12 -9.42
N THR A 381 34.05 -49.81 -8.86
CA THR A 381 33.21 -50.75 -9.63
C THR A 381 32.26 -49.99 -10.56
N ASP A 382 31.92 -50.56 -11.71
CA ASP A 382 30.95 -49.97 -12.65
C ASP A 382 29.61 -49.61 -11.95
N VAL A 383 29.22 -50.42 -10.97
CA VAL A 383 28.02 -50.22 -10.15
C VAL A 383 28.14 -48.97 -9.26
N GLN A 384 29.29 -48.74 -8.63
CA GLN A 384 29.54 -47.58 -7.76
C GLN A 384 29.56 -46.26 -8.52
N ILE A 385 30.16 -46.24 -9.72
CA ILE A 385 30.13 -45.07 -10.62
C ILE A 385 28.69 -44.78 -11.04
N PHE A 386 27.92 -45.81 -11.40
CA PHE A 386 26.52 -45.64 -11.78
C PHE A 386 25.65 -45.12 -10.61
N CYS A 387 25.80 -45.67 -9.40
CA CYS A 387 25.09 -45.18 -8.22
C CYS A 387 25.44 -43.72 -7.90
N SER A 388 26.73 -43.35 -8.02
CA SER A 388 27.20 -41.97 -7.84
C SER A 388 26.58 -41.03 -8.88
N LEU A 389 26.56 -41.43 -10.15
CA LEU A 389 25.92 -40.68 -11.23
C LEU A 389 24.43 -40.45 -10.97
N VAL A 390 23.68 -41.51 -10.65
CA VAL A 390 22.24 -41.42 -10.35
C VAL A 390 21.97 -40.45 -9.20
N THR A 391 22.83 -40.46 -8.18
CA THR A 391 22.68 -39.57 -7.03
C THR A 391 23.02 -38.12 -7.36
N LEU A 392 24.12 -37.86 -8.06
CA LEU A 392 24.51 -36.49 -8.41
C LEU A 392 23.51 -35.86 -9.38
N VAL A 393 22.95 -36.63 -10.32
CA VAL A 393 21.85 -36.19 -11.19
C VAL A 393 20.61 -35.86 -10.36
N ALA A 394 20.18 -36.76 -9.48
CA ALA A 394 19.01 -36.53 -8.63
C ALA A 394 19.19 -35.33 -7.68
N CYS A 395 20.41 -35.10 -7.18
CA CYS A 395 20.75 -33.97 -6.31
C CYS A 395 20.68 -32.64 -7.08
N ASN A 396 21.22 -32.59 -8.30
CA ASN A 396 21.11 -31.40 -9.16
C ASN A 396 19.65 -31.10 -9.51
N VAL A 397 18.86 -32.11 -9.90
CA VAL A 397 17.43 -31.92 -10.18
C VAL A 397 16.69 -31.44 -8.94
N ALA A 398 16.90 -32.05 -7.77
CA ALA A 398 16.26 -31.62 -6.52
C ALA A 398 16.69 -30.20 -6.11
N GLY A 399 17.95 -29.84 -6.35
CA GLY A 399 18.48 -28.49 -6.15
C GLY A 399 17.79 -27.45 -7.02
N ILE A 400 17.71 -27.70 -8.33
CA ILE A 400 17.00 -26.84 -9.30
C ILE A 400 15.53 -26.68 -8.92
N MET A 401 14.84 -27.79 -8.60
CA MET A 401 13.44 -27.77 -8.18
C MET A 401 13.21 -27.05 -6.85
N THR A 402 14.25 -26.84 -6.04
CA THR A 402 14.19 -26.06 -4.80
C THR A 402 14.51 -24.59 -5.04
N HIS A 403 15.52 -24.30 -5.86
CA HIS A 403 16.02 -22.93 -6.12
C HIS A 403 15.06 -22.12 -7.01
N HIS A 404 14.64 -22.69 -8.15
CA HIS A 404 13.77 -22.00 -9.11
C HIS A 404 12.47 -21.41 -8.50
N PRO A 405 11.62 -22.18 -7.80
CA PRO A 405 10.40 -21.63 -7.21
C PRO A 405 10.68 -20.61 -6.09
N ARG A 406 11.80 -20.75 -5.38
CA ARG A 406 12.23 -19.80 -4.34
C ARG A 406 12.59 -18.45 -4.95
N GLU A 407 13.38 -18.44 -6.02
CA GLU A 407 13.75 -17.21 -6.74
C GLU A 407 12.50 -16.51 -7.28
N LEU A 408 11.59 -17.25 -7.91
CA LEU A 408 10.33 -16.70 -8.42
C LEU A 408 9.45 -16.12 -7.32
N ALA A 409 9.34 -16.79 -6.17
CA ALA A 409 8.58 -16.27 -5.03
C ALA A 409 9.17 -14.95 -4.52
N GLN A 410 10.50 -14.86 -4.42
CA GLN A 410 11.18 -13.64 -3.96
C GLN A 410 11.02 -12.47 -4.93
N ARG A 411 11.12 -12.71 -6.24
CA ARG A 411 10.91 -11.68 -7.27
C ARG A 411 9.48 -11.16 -7.27
N ARG A 412 8.49 -12.06 -7.16
CA ARG A 412 7.07 -11.69 -7.07
C ARG A 412 6.76 -10.89 -5.81
N ALA A 413 7.27 -11.31 -4.65
CA ALA A 413 7.12 -10.58 -3.40
C ALA A 413 7.67 -9.15 -3.50
N PHE A 414 8.82 -8.98 -4.16
CA PHE A 414 9.41 -7.66 -4.40
C PHE A 414 8.52 -6.79 -5.31
N LEU A 415 8.01 -7.33 -6.42
CA LEU A 415 7.09 -6.60 -7.30
C LEU A 415 5.78 -6.24 -6.60
N GLU A 416 5.13 -7.19 -5.90
CA GLU A 416 3.90 -6.93 -5.13
C GLU A 416 4.12 -5.82 -4.08
N THR A 417 5.30 -5.79 -3.45
CA THR A 417 5.68 -4.73 -2.50
C THR A 417 5.87 -3.39 -3.21
N ARG A 418 6.54 -3.37 -4.37
CA ARG A 418 6.76 -2.15 -5.15
C ARG A 418 5.44 -1.54 -5.60
N ASP A 419 4.56 -2.35 -6.18
CA ASP A 419 3.26 -1.91 -6.70
C ASP A 419 2.36 -1.38 -5.55
N CYS A 420 2.45 -2.00 -4.36
CA CYS A 420 1.79 -1.47 -3.16
C CYS A 420 2.35 -0.10 -2.73
N VAL A 421 3.68 0.06 -2.73
CA VAL A 421 4.33 1.35 -2.41
C VAL A 421 3.96 2.42 -3.43
N GLU A 422 3.91 2.07 -4.71
CA GLU A 422 3.47 2.97 -5.77
C GLU A 422 2.03 3.43 -5.56
N ALA A 423 1.10 2.49 -5.40
CA ALA A 423 -0.30 2.82 -5.08
C ALA A 423 -0.40 3.71 -3.84
N ARG A 424 0.40 3.43 -2.80
CA ARG A 424 0.47 4.24 -1.58
C ARG A 424 0.92 5.68 -1.86
N LEU A 425 1.96 5.89 -2.65
CA LEU A 425 2.45 7.23 -2.96
C LEU A 425 1.44 8.02 -3.80
N VAL A 426 0.78 7.37 -4.77
CA VAL A 426 -0.28 7.97 -5.59
C VAL A 426 -1.44 8.43 -4.70
N THR A 427 -2.00 7.54 -3.88
CA THR A 427 -3.12 7.90 -3.00
C THR A 427 -2.72 8.92 -1.94
N GLN A 428 -1.48 8.92 -1.43
CA GLN A 428 -1.00 9.97 -0.54
C GLN A 428 -0.98 11.34 -1.24
N ARG A 429 -0.57 11.40 -2.52
CA ARG A 429 -0.58 12.63 -3.32
C ARG A 429 -2.01 13.13 -3.54
N GLU A 430 -2.92 12.25 -3.91
CA GLU A 430 -4.35 12.57 -4.07
C GLU A 430 -4.97 13.07 -2.77
N ASN A 431 -4.68 12.41 -1.63
CA ASN A 431 -5.16 12.83 -0.31
C ASN A 431 -4.61 14.20 0.08
N GLN A 432 -3.35 14.51 -0.22
CA GLN A 432 -2.78 15.85 0.01
C GLN A 432 -3.45 16.91 -0.88
N GLN A 433 -3.73 16.59 -2.14
CA GLN A 433 -4.47 17.48 -3.04
C GLN A 433 -5.89 17.73 -2.51
N GLN A 434 -6.60 16.69 -2.09
CA GLN A 434 -7.94 16.79 -1.52
C GLN A 434 -7.94 17.59 -0.20
N GLU A 435 -6.95 17.42 0.67
CA GLU A 435 -6.81 18.21 1.89
C GLU A 435 -6.56 19.70 1.58
N ARG A 436 -5.76 20.01 0.57
CA ARG A 436 -5.58 21.39 0.09
C ARG A 436 -6.89 21.99 -0.44
N LEU A 437 -7.67 21.23 -1.21
CA LEU A 437 -8.97 21.66 -1.70
C LEU A 437 -9.96 21.91 -0.56
N LEU A 438 -10.00 21.04 0.46
CA LEU A 438 -10.83 21.25 1.64
C LEU A 438 -10.47 22.56 2.38
N LEU A 439 -9.18 22.79 2.60
CA LEU A 439 -8.68 24.00 3.26
C LEU A 439 -8.86 25.28 2.43
N SER A 440 -9.09 25.16 1.13
CA SER A 440 -9.41 26.30 0.27
C SER A 440 -10.85 26.81 0.44
N VAL A 441 -11.75 25.97 0.97
CA VAL A 441 -13.18 26.28 1.10
C VAL A 441 -13.58 26.57 2.54
N LEU A 442 -12.93 25.92 3.50
CA LEU A 442 -13.22 26.07 4.92
C LEU A 442 -11.96 26.50 5.67
N PRO A 443 -12.06 27.47 6.61
CA PRO A 443 -10.96 27.81 7.50
C PRO A 443 -10.45 26.59 8.27
N ARG A 444 -9.13 26.51 8.45
CA ARG A 444 -8.44 25.32 8.99
C ARG A 444 -9.01 24.82 10.32
N HIS A 445 -9.36 25.71 11.24
CA HIS A 445 -9.90 25.33 12.55
C HIS A 445 -11.27 24.65 12.42
N VAL A 446 -12.16 25.16 11.56
CA VAL A 446 -13.47 24.57 11.28
C VAL A 446 -13.32 23.25 10.53
N ALA A 447 -12.46 23.21 9.50
CA ALA A 447 -12.22 22.01 8.70
C ALA A 447 -11.70 20.83 9.56
N MET A 448 -10.81 21.11 10.51
CA MET A 448 -10.28 20.09 11.43
C MET A 448 -11.33 19.57 12.41
N GLU A 449 -12.19 20.43 12.95
CA GLU A 449 -13.30 20.02 13.81
C GLU A 449 -14.29 19.15 13.03
N MET A 450 -14.69 19.59 11.83
CA MET A 450 -15.56 18.82 10.93
C MET A 450 -14.98 17.45 10.58
N LYS A 451 -13.67 17.40 10.27
CA LYS A 451 -12.97 16.15 9.96
C LYS A 451 -13.00 15.18 11.13
N ALA A 452 -12.73 15.66 12.35
CA ALA A 452 -12.76 14.84 13.56
C ALA A 452 -14.16 14.29 13.88
N ASP A 453 -15.21 15.08 13.67
CA ASP A 453 -16.58 14.66 13.94
C ASP A 453 -17.10 13.62 12.93
N ILE A 454 -16.80 13.78 11.65
CA ILE A 454 -17.22 12.82 10.62
C ILE A 454 -16.48 11.48 10.81
N ALA A 455 -15.20 11.52 11.23
CA ALA A 455 -14.39 10.32 11.47
C ALA A 455 -14.88 9.47 12.65
N ASN A 456 -15.47 10.08 13.68
CA ASN A 456 -15.90 9.39 14.89
C ASN A 456 -17.26 8.66 14.78
N GLN A 457 -17.75 8.45 13.55
CA GLN A 457 -19.12 8.04 13.20
C GLN A 457 -20.19 9.02 13.71
N PRO A 458 -21.28 9.26 12.95
CA PRO A 458 -22.34 10.12 13.41
C PRO A 458 -23.02 9.44 14.61
N ARG A 459 -22.74 9.93 15.83
CA ARG A 459 -23.69 9.73 16.93
C ARG A 459 -25.04 10.18 16.37
N GLN A 460 -26.07 9.33 16.51
CA GLN A 460 -27.44 9.71 16.17
C GLN A 460 -27.91 10.79 17.15
N GLU A 461 -27.45 12.02 16.93
CA GLU A 461 -27.92 13.20 17.63
C GLU A 461 -29.24 13.64 16.96
N GLN A 462 -30.17 14.16 17.78
CA GLN A 462 -31.51 14.52 17.31
C GLN A 462 -31.50 15.76 16.38
N PHE A 463 -30.44 16.56 16.43
CA PHE A 463 -30.18 17.75 15.61
C PHE A 463 -28.89 17.58 14.80
N HIS A 464 -28.83 18.23 13.65
CA HIS A 464 -27.61 18.33 12.87
C HIS A 464 -26.64 19.30 13.56
N LYS A 465 -25.39 18.86 13.78
CA LYS A 465 -24.35 19.70 14.41
C LYS A 465 -24.09 20.91 13.51
N ILE A 466 -24.16 22.09 14.11
CA ILE A 466 -23.83 23.37 13.48
C ILE A 466 -22.50 23.88 14.06
N TYR A 467 -21.60 24.34 13.19
CA TYR A 467 -20.34 24.94 13.60
C TYR A 467 -20.54 26.45 13.63
N ILE A 468 -20.50 27.05 14.83
CA ILE A 468 -20.68 28.49 15.02
C ILE A 468 -19.56 29.04 15.90
N GLN A 469 -18.99 30.17 15.50
CA GLN A 469 -18.07 30.93 16.32
C GLN A 469 -18.41 32.42 16.27
N ARG A 470 -18.47 33.06 17.43
CA ARG A 470 -18.77 34.48 17.57
C ARG A 470 -17.49 35.29 17.58
N TYR A 471 -17.51 36.42 16.89
CA TYR A 471 -16.46 37.43 16.91
C TYR A 471 -17.07 38.82 17.12
N GLU A 472 -16.39 39.61 17.95
CA GLU A 472 -16.73 41.01 18.20
C GLU A 472 -15.66 41.90 17.57
N ASN A 473 -16.00 43.17 17.31
CA ASN A 473 -15.09 44.17 16.75
C ASN A 473 -14.45 43.72 15.43
N VAL A 474 -15.28 43.39 14.44
CA VAL A 474 -14.85 43.08 13.08
C VAL A 474 -15.30 44.18 12.12
N SER A 475 -14.55 44.40 11.05
CA SER A 475 -14.95 45.30 9.97
C SER A 475 -15.32 44.52 8.72
N ILE A 476 -16.47 44.86 8.15
CA ILE A 476 -17.17 44.14 7.11
C ILE A 476 -17.16 45.02 5.87
N LEU A 477 -16.64 44.52 4.74
CA LEU A 477 -16.53 45.24 3.49
C LEU A 477 -17.32 44.53 2.38
N PHE A 478 -18.23 45.28 1.76
CA PHE A 478 -18.91 44.90 0.52
C PHE A 478 -18.42 45.81 -0.61
N ALA A 479 -17.99 45.20 -1.72
CA ALA A 479 -17.57 45.91 -2.91
C ALA A 479 -18.30 45.36 -4.14
N ASP A 480 -18.98 46.21 -4.89
CA ASP A 480 -19.83 45.81 -6.02
C ASP A 480 -19.46 46.54 -7.32
N ILE A 481 -19.49 45.82 -8.45
CA ILE A 481 -19.10 46.36 -9.75
C ILE A 481 -20.27 47.13 -10.36
N CYS A 482 -20.06 48.43 -10.57
CA CYS A 482 -21.03 49.28 -11.24
C CYS A 482 -21.12 48.94 -12.73
N GLY A 483 -22.32 48.57 -13.18
CA GLY A 483 -22.61 48.35 -14.61
C GLY A 483 -22.32 46.92 -15.10
N PHE A 484 -22.03 45.98 -14.20
CA PHE A 484 -21.70 44.60 -14.54
C PHE A 484 -22.77 43.91 -15.41
N THR A 485 -24.06 44.10 -15.12
CA THR A 485 -25.15 43.48 -15.91
C THR A 485 -25.08 43.83 -17.40
N SER A 486 -24.74 45.08 -17.73
CA SER A 486 -24.59 45.53 -19.12
C SER A 486 -23.33 44.99 -19.78
N LEU A 487 -22.28 44.74 -18.98
CA LEU A 487 -21.04 44.15 -19.44
C LEU A 487 -21.21 42.66 -19.73
N SER A 488 -21.85 41.91 -18.82
CA SER A 488 -22.05 40.47 -18.96
C SER A 488 -22.90 40.08 -20.17
N ASP A 489 -23.79 40.97 -20.63
CA ASP A 489 -24.64 40.75 -21.82
C ASP A 489 -23.83 40.84 -23.13
N GLN A 490 -22.67 41.50 -23.11
CA GLN A 490 -21.82 41.71 -24.29
C GLN A 490 -20.63 40.75 -24.36
N CYS A 491 -20.37 39.98 -23.31
CA CYS A 491 -19.24 39.07 -23.21
C CYS A 491 -19.67 37.62 -23.44
N THR A 492 -18.79 36.83 -24.04
CA THR A 492 -18.94 35.37 -24.01
C THR A 492 -18.68 34.84 -22.59
N ALA A 493 -19.17 33.62 -22.28
CA ALA A 493 -18.96 33.01 -20.96
C ALA A 493 -17.47 32.87 -20.60
N GLU A 494 -16.63 32.52 -21.57
CA GLU A 494 -15.18 32.40 -21.39
C GLU A 494 -14.52 33.74 -21.08
N GLU A 495 -14.80 34.78 -21.86
CA GLU A 495 -14.25 36.13 -21.65
C GLU A 495 -14.67 36.70 -20.30
N LEU A 496 -15.94 36.52 -19.92
CA LEU A 496 -16.48 36.98 -18.65
C LEU A 496 -15.80 36.27 -17.47
N VAL A 497 -15.65 34.94 -17.53
CA VAL A 497 -14.96 34.16 -16.49
C VAL A 497 -13.49 34.56 -16.40
N ARG A 498 -12.81 34.75 -17.53
CA ARG A 498 -11.40 35.20 -17.56
C ARG A 498 -11.24 36.58 -16.92
N LEU A 499 -12.10 37.54 -17.27
CA LEU A 499 -12.10 38.89 -16.70
C LEU A 499 -12.34 38.87 -15.19
N LEU A 500 -13.39 38.15 -14.75
CA LEU A 500 -13.72 38.03 -13.33
C LEU A 500 -12.62 37.33 -12.55
N ASN A 501 -12.04 36.26 -13.10
CA ASN A 501 -10.96 35.53 -12.46
C ASN A 501 -9.72 36.42 -12.30
N GLU A 502 -9.33 37.20 -13.31
CA GLU A 502 -8.19 38.11 -13.18
C GLU A 502 -8.45 39.22 -12.15
N LEU A 503 -9.64 39.83 -12.18
CA LEU A 503 -10.01 40.89 -11.25
C LEU A 503 -10.06 40.38 -9.81
N PHE A 504 -10.78 39.28 -9.56
CA PHE A 504 -10.90 38.70 -8.23
C PHE A 504 -9.58 38.09 -7.73
N ALA A 505 -8.72 37.57 -8.60
CA ALA A 505 -7.38 37.14 -8.20
C ALA A 505 -6.48 38.33 -7.78
N ARG A 506 -6.70 39.54 -8.31
CA ARG A 506 -6.06 40.77 -7.80
C ARG A 506 -6.64 41.16 -6.44
N PHE A 507 -7.97 41.11 -6.27
CA PHE A 507 -8.60 41.40 -4.99
C PHE A 507 -8.22 40.39 -3.90
N ASP A 508 -8.08 39.11 -4.22
CA ASP A 508 -7.63 38.09 -3.28
C ASP A 508 -6.20 38.36 -2.78
N ARG A 509 -5.33 38.89 -3.66
CA ARG A 509 -3.98 39.35 -3.27
C ARG A 509 -4.04 40.56 -2.34
N LEU A 510 -4.83 41.58 -2.69
CA LEU A 510 -5.02 42.76 -1.83
C LEU A 510 -5.63 42.37 -0.48
N ALA A 511 -6.58 41.44 -0.46
CA ALA A 511 -7.19 40.94 0.76
C ALA A 511 -6.15 40.26 1.67
N ALA A 512 -5.25 39.45 1.10
CA ALA A 512 -4.16 38.84 1.85
C ALA A 512 -3.16 39.89 2.39
N GLU A 513 -2.81 40.90 1.59
CA GLU A 513 -1.90 42.00 1.99
C GLU A 513 -2.49 42.86 3.12
N HIS A 514 -3.79 43.15 3.06
CA HIS A 514 -4.50 43.93 4.09
C HIS A 514 -5.10 43.09 5.21
N HIS A 515 -4.76 41.79 5.29
CA HIS A 515 -5.28 40.88 6.32
C HIS A 515 -6.83 40.85 6.40
N CYS A 516 -7.49 40.93 5.25
CA CYS A 516 -8.92 40.72 5.09
C CYS A 516 -9.18 39.27 4.64
N LEU A 517 -10.10 38.59 5.32
CA LEU A 517 -10.56 37.27 4.91
C LEU A 517 -11.70 37.41 3.92
N ARG A 518 -11.53 36.90 2.70
CA ARG A 518 -12.63 36.76 1.74
C ARG A 518 -13.63 35.73 2.27
N ILE A 519 -14.90 36.11 2.37
CA ILE A 519 -15.97 35.21 2.81
C ILE A 519 -16.62 34.53 1.60
N LYS A 520 -17.15 35.31 0.65
CA LYS A 520 -17.83 34.79 -0.54
C LYS A 520 -17.90 35.82 -1.65
N LEU A 521 -18.18 35.33 -2.85
CA LEU A 521 -18.55 36.13 -4.01
C LEU A 521 -20.06 36.04 -4.21
N LEU A 522 -20.73 37.18 -4.32
CA LEU A 522 -22.17 37.29 -4.54
C LEU A 522 -22.42 37.84 -5.94
N GLY A 523 -22.14 37.03 -6.96
CA GLY A 523 -22.16 37.49 -8.35
C GLY A 523 -20.95 38.38 -8.62
N ASP A 524 -21.20 39.64 -8.95
CA ASP A 524 -20.24 40.73 -9.14
C ASP A 524 -19.77 41.40 -7.86
N CYS A 525 -20.44 41.12 -6.74
CA CYS A 525 -20.04 41.64 -5.44
C CYS A 525 -18.96 40.78 -4.76
N TYR A 526 -17.86 41.44 -4.38
CA TYR A 526 -16.80 40.92 -3.54
C TYR A 526 -17.05 41.26 -2.06
N TYR A 527 -17.03 40.26 -1.19
CA TYR A 527 -17.35 40.40 0.24
C TYR A 527 -16.25 39.81 1.13
N CYS A 528 -15.69 40.66 2.00
CA CYS A 528 -14.60 40.28 2.91
C CYS A 528 -14.75 40.92 4.28
N VAL A 529 -14.05 40.36 5.27
CA VAL A 529 -14.10 40.80 6.68
C VAL A 529 -12.69 40.85 7.25
N SER A 530 -12.36 41.90 7.98
CA SER A 530 -11.14 41.99 8.80
C SER A 530 -11.46 41.76 10.28
N GLY A 531 -10.51 41.16 11.01
CA GLY A 531 -10.71 40.69 12.39
C GLY A 531 -11.18 39.23 12.50
N LEU A 532 -11.08 38.46 11.40
CA LEU A 532 -11.36 37.02 11.32
C LEU A 532 -10.21 36.27 10.63
N PRO A 533 -9.88 35.03 11.03
CA PRO A 533 -10.32 34.32 12.24
C PRO A 533 -9.59 34.78 13.51
N GLU A 534 -8.55 35.60 13.38
CA GLU A 534 -7.83 36.17 14.51
C GLU A 534 -8.35 37.60 14.74
N ALA A 535 -8.73 37.90 15.98
CA ALA A 535 -9.16 39.24 16.37
C ALA A 535 -7.98 40.21 16.27
N ARG A 536 -8.23 41.43 15.79
CA ARG A 536 -7.22 42.46 15.57
C ARG A 536 -7.79 43.82 15.96
N ASP A 537 -6.95 44.73 16.44
CA ASP A 537 -7.37 46.08 16.81
C ASP A 537 -7.39 47.06 15.62
N ASP A 538 -6.61 46.77 14.57
CA ASP A 538 -6.48 47.58 13.35
C ASP A 538 -7.48 47.20 12.24
N HIS A 539 -8.46 46.36 12.55
CA HIS A 539 -9.40 45.76 11.59
C HIS A 539 -10.11 46.80 10.69
N ALA A 540 -10.53 47.94 11.25
CA ALA A 540 -11.21 48.99 10.49
C ALA A 540 -10.28 49.69 9.49
N LYS A 541 -9.02 49.91 9.88
CA LYS A 541 -8.00 50.53 9.04
C LYS A 541 -7.66 49.64 7.84
N CYS A 542 -7.45 48.35 8.10
CA CYS A 542 -7.23 47.34 7.08
C CYS A 542 -8.34 47.29 6.03
N CYS A 543 -9.61 47.28 6.45
CA CYS A 543 -10.74 47.30 5.51
C CYS A 543 -10.81 48.60 4.69
N VAL A 544 -10.50 49.75 5.29
CA VAL A 544 -10.50 51.03 4.56
C VAL A 544 -9.41 51.08 3.50
N GLU A 545 -8.18 50.71 3.86
CA GLU A 545 -7.05 50.65 2.92
C GLU A 545 -7.32 49.65 1.79
N MET A 546 -7.84 48.47 2.12
CA MET A 546 -8.31 47.50 1.13
C MET A 546 -9.34 48.11 0.17
N GLY A 547 -10.35 48.81 0.69
CA GLY A 547 -11.37 49.47 -0.13
C GLY A 547 -10.80 50.53 -1.08
N LEU A 548 -9.80 51.30 -0.63
CA LEU A 548 -9.11 52.29 -1.47
C LEU A 548 -8.30 51.60 -2.58
N ASP A 549 -7.52 50.58 -2.23
CA ASP A 549 -6.70 49.84 -3.20
C ASP A 549 -7.55 49.06 -4.21
N MET A 550 -8.74 48.56 -3.82
CA MET A 550 -9.69 47.94 -4.76
C MET A 550 -10.19 48.95 -5.82
N ILE A 551 -10.45 50.21 -5.41
CA ILE A 551 -10.88 51.28 -6.32
C ILE A 551 -9.74 51.64 -7.30
N ASP A 552 -8.50 51.69 -6.83
CA ASP A 552 -7.35 51.95 -7.69
C ASP A 552 -7.06 50.76 -8.64
N ALA A 553 -7.20 49.53 -8.15
CA ALA A 553 -7.03 48.32 -8.94
C ALA A 553 -8.06 48.20 -10.08
N ILE A 554 -9.34 48.50 -9.82
CA ILE A 554 -10.36 48.48 -10.88
C ILE A 554 -10.17 49.61 -11.88
N ALA A 555 -9.65 50.77 -11.45
CA ALA A 555 -9.31 51.87 -12.36
C ALA A 555 -8.21 51.45 -13.36
N LEU A 556 -7.20 50.72 -12.90
CA LEU A 556 -6.14 50.18 -13.77
C LEU A 556 -6.67 49.07 -14.71
N VAL A 557 -7.55 48.19 -14.22
CA VAL A 557 -8.18 47.16 -15.07
C VAL A 557 -9.07 47.81 -16.15
N ARG A 558 -9.79 48.88 -15.82
CA ARG A 558 -10.56 49.69 -16.79
C ARG A 558 -9.66 50.25 -17.90
N GLU A 559 -8.48 50.75 -17.57
CA GLU A 559 -7.52 51.27 -18.56
C GLU A 559 -6.94 50.17 -19.45
N VAL A 560 -6.55 49.03 -18.86
CA VAL A 560 -5.91 47.92 -19.58
C VAL A 560 -6.89 47.17 -20.47
N MET A 561 -8.11 46.90 -19.97
CA MET A 561 -9.11 46.08 -20.69
C MET A 561 -10.08 46.93 -21.52
N ALA A 562 -9.94 48.26 -21.49
CA ALA A 562 -10.81 49.22 -22.20
C ALA A 562 -12.31 49.08 -21.89
N VAL A 563 -12.67 48.57 -20.70
CA VAL A 563 -14.05 48.43 -20.25
C VAL A 563 -14.35 49.48 -19.19
N ASN A 564 -15.37 50.32 -19.41
CA ASN A 564 -15.76 51.39 -18.46
C ASN A 564 -16.52 50.84 -17.24
N VAL A 565 -15.80 50.18 -16.33
CA VAL A 565 -16.31 49.69 -15.03
C VAL A 565 -15.86 50.58 -13.88
N ASN A 566 -16.66 50.60 -12.81
CA ASN A 566 -16.34 51.28 -11.55
C ASN A 566 -16.82 50.41 -10.38
N MET A 567 -16.51 50.79 -9.14
CA MET A 567 -16.84 50.01 -7.94
C MET A 567 -17.47 50.89 -6.86
N ARG A 568 -18.48 50.38 -6.17
CA ARG A 568 -18.96 50.95 -4.89
C ARG A 568 -18.39 50.12 -3.75
N VAL A 569 -17.93 50.78 -2.69
CA VAL A 569 -17.42 50.10 -1.49
C VAL A 569 -18.17 50.60 -0.26
N GLY A 570 -18.78 49.68 0.48
CA GLY A 570 -19.45 49.94 1.75
C GLY A 570 -18.78 49.19 2.90
N ILE A 571 -18.49 49.89 4.00
CA ILE A 571 -17.83 49.33 5.18
C ILE A 571 -18.63 49.65 6.45
N HIS A 572 -18.81 48.62 7.27
CA HIS A 572 -19.38 48.75 8.62
C HIS A 572 -18.56 47.95 9.62
N THR A 573 -18.58 48.38 10.89
CA THR A 573 -17.85 47.74 11.97
C THR A 573 -18.83 47.30 13.04
N GLY A 574 -18.77 46.03 13.42
CA GLY A 574 -19.74 45.42 14.33
C GLY A 574 -19.32 44.03 14.81
N ARG A 575 -20.32 43.22 15.16
CA ARG A 575 -20.17 41.84 15.62
C ARG A 575 -20.68 40.86 14.57
N VAL A 576 -20.15 39.65 14.58
CA VAL A 576 -20.55 38.61 13.62
C VAL A 576 -20.54 37.21 14.21
N HIS A 577 -21.45 36.37 13.71
CA HIS A 577 -21.43 34.93 13.91
C HIS A 577 -20.92 34.26 12.65
N CYS A 578 -19.75 33.62 12.73
CA CYS A 578 -19.24 32.74 11.69
C CYS A 578 -19.94 31.39 11.80
N VAL A 579 -20.47 30.87 10.69
CA VAL A 579 -21.33 29.70 10.67
C VAL A 579 -21.05 28.81 9.45
N VAL A 580 -21.26 27.51 9.59
CA VAL A 580 -21.42 26.58 8.46
C VAL A 580 -22.82 25.99 8.52
N LEU A 581 -23.62 26.24 7.49
CA LEU A 581 -25.04 25.83 7.40
C LEU A 581 -25.25 24.75 6.31
N GLY A 582 -26.23 23.86 6.56
CA GLY A 582 -26.69 22.83 5.64
C GLY A 582 -25.88 21.54 5.66
N LEU A 583 -26.39 20.54 4.92
CA LEU A 583 -25.77 19.22 4.75
C LEU A 583 -25.03 19.09 3.41
N ARG A 584 -25.42 19.89 2.41
CA ARG A 584 -24.81 19.92 1.07
C ARG A 584 -24.31 21.32 0.74
N LYS A 585 -23.21 21.42 -0.03
CA LYS A 585 -22.57 22.69 -0.39
C LYS A 585 -22.16 23.52 0.82
N TRP A 586 -21.36 22.90 1.70
CA TRP A 586 -20.82 23.58 2.88
C TRP A 586 -20.00 24.79 2.46
N GLN A 587 -20.34 25.93 3.04
CA GLN A 587 -19.64 27.19 2.84
C GLN A 587 -19.50 27.85 4.20
N PHE A 588 -18.32 28.42 4.45
CA PHE A 588 -18.11 29.30 5.58
C PHE A 588 -18.85 30.62 5.31
N ASP A 589 -19.77 30.98 6.20
CA ASP A 589 -20.57 32.19 6.06
C ASP A 589 -20.60 33.00 7.35
N VAL A 590 -20.99 34.27 7.25
CA VAL A 590 -21.00 35.23 8.34
C VAL A 590 -22.40 35.85 8.47
N TRP A 591 -22.96 35.80 9.68
CA TRP A 591 -24.32 36.24 10.00
C TRP A 591 -24.33 37.29 11.12
N SER A 592 -24.98 38.41 10.86
CA SER A 592 -25.42 39.39 11.87
C SER A 592 -26.30 40.46 11.21
N ASN A 593 -27.04 41.21 12.03
CA ASN A 593 -27.62 42.48 11.62
C ASN A 593 -26.54 43.47 11.10
N ASP A 594 -25.33 43.43 11.64
CA ASP A 594 -24.23 44.32 11.23
C ASP A 594 -23.74 44.01 9.80
N VAL A 595 -23.77 42.73 9.38
CA VAL A 595 -23.50 42.31 7.98
C VAL A 595 -24.57 42.88 7.04
N THR A 596 -25.83 42.84 7.48
CA THR A 596 -26.97 43.37 6.69
C THR A 596 -26.84 44.87 6.50
N LEU A 597 -26.43 45.61 7.55
CA LEU A 597 -26.15 47.04 7.47
C LEU A 597 -25.00 47.35 6.51
N ALA A 598 -23.89 46.59 6.55
CA ALA A 598 -22.76 46.75 5.64
C ALA A 598 -23.18 46.60 4.15
N ASN A 599 -24.07 45.65 3.85
CA ASN A 599 -24.62 45.47 2.52
C ASN A 599 -25.47 46.68 2.07
N TYR A 600 -26.30 47.24 2.96
CA TYR A 600 -27.05 48.47 2.65
C TYR A 600 -26.14 49.71 2.53
N MET A 601 -24.99 49.72 3.22
CA MET A 601 -23.96 50.75 3.06
C MET A 601 -23.32 50.71 1.67
N GLU A 602 -23.01 49.54 1.11
CA GLU A 602 -22.57 49.43 -0.28
C GLU A 602 -23.65 49.94 -1.24
N SER A 603 -24.90 49.47 -1.06
CA SER A 603 -25.98 49.82 -1.97
C SER A 603 -26.34 51.31 -1.92
N GLY A 604 -26.14 51.97 -0.77
CA GLY A 604 -26.23 53.42 -0.59
C GLY A 604 -24.95 54.19 -0.95
N GLY A 605 -23.90 53.50 -1.39
CA GLY A 605 -22.59 54.02 -1.71
C GLY A 605 -22.53 54.82 -3.02
N VAL A 606 -21.41 55.53 -3.19
CA VAL A 606 -21.10 56.30 -4.40
C VAL A 606 -19.95 55.62 -5.13
N ALA A 607 -20.07 55.47 -6.46
CA ALA A 607 -19.07 54.79 -7.27
C ALA A 607 -17.71 55.50 -7.18
N GLY A 608 -16.63 54.74 -7.01
CA GLY A 608 -15.26 55.22 -6.83
C GLY A 608 -14.95 55.79 -5.44
N ARG A 609 -15.83 55.60 -4.45
CA ARG A 609 -15.65 56.10 -3.08
C ARG A 609 -15.89 55.01 -2.04
N VAL A 610 -15.18 55.11 -0.92
CA VAL A 610 -15.38 54.23 0.26
C VAL A 610 -16.40 54.87 1.20
N HIS A 611 -17.51 54.18 1.43
CA HIS A 611 -18.63 54.62 2.26
C HIS A 611 -18.63 53.89 3.60
N ILE A 612 -18.54 54.64 4.70
CA ILE A 612 -18.38 54.09 6.05
C ILE A 612 -19.49 54.56 7.00
N THR A 613 -19.78 53.77 8.04
CA THR A 613 -20.67 54.18 9.14
C THR A 613 -19.93 54.95 10.23
N LYS A 614 -20.69 55.58 11.13
CA LYS A 614 -20.16 56.26 12.33
C LYS A 614 -19.32 55.34 13.22
N GLU A 615 -19.73 54.08 13.38
CA GLU A 615 -19.02 53.07 14.19
C GLU A 615 -17.63 52.79 13.62
N THR A 616 -17.55 52.66 12.30
CA THR A 616 -16.27 52.48 11.60
C THR A 616 -15.40 53.71 11.78
N LEU A 617 -15.96 54.91 11.64
CA LEU A 617 -15.23 56.17 11.87
C LEU A 617 -14.65 56.26 13.29
N ARG A 618 -15.37 55.81 14.32
CA ARG A 618 -14.86 55.76 15.70
C ARG A 618 -13.62 54.87 15.84
N CYS A 619 -13.56 53.77 15.09
CA CYS A 619 -12.43 52.85 15.12
C CYS A 619 -11.22 53.35 14.31
N LEU A 620 -11.43 54.27 13.37
CA LEU A 620 -10.39 54.90 12.56
C LEU A 620 -9.72 56.10 13.23
N GLY A 621 -10.33 56.68 14.28
CA GLY A 621 -9.80 57.87 14.95
C GLY A 621 -9.79 59.12 14.06
N GLU A 622 -8.73 59.92 14.13
CA GLU A 622 -8.53 61.13 13.30
C GLU A 622 -7.57 60.90 12.11
N ASP A 623 -7.21 59.64 11.82
CA ASP A 623 -6.23 59.29 10.78
C ASP A 623 -6.73 59.58 9.36
N TYR A 624 -8.05 59.69 9.15
CA TYR A 624 -8.68 59.82 7.83
C TYR A 624 -9.57 61.05 7.75
N LYS A 625 -9.43 61.81 6.65
CA LYS A 625 -10.37 62.88 6.32
C LYS A 625 -11.66 62.28 5.77
N VAL A 626 -12.79 62.71 6.33
CA VAL A 626 -14.12 62.23 5.93
C VAL A 626 -15.05 63.38 5.60
N GLU A 627 -15.96 63.13 4.66
CA GLU A 627 -17.06 64.04 4.32
C GLU A 627 -18.42 63.39 4.67
N PRO A 628 -19.48 64.18 4.90
CA PRO A 628 -20.82 63.64 5.13
C PRO A 628 -21.29 62.82 3.92
N GLY A 629 -21.66 61.55 4.15
CA GLY A 629 -22.02 60.63 3.08
C GLY A 629 -23.46 60.77 2.57
N TYR A 630 -24.36 61.33 3.38
CA TYR A 630 -25.79 61.46 3.10
C TYR A 630 -26.47 60.17 2.59
N GLY A 631 -26.05 59.00 3.10
CA GLY A 631 -26.55 57.69 2.64
C GLY A 631 -28.07 57.51 2.70
N GLY A 632 -28.74 58.11 3.69
CA GLY A 632 -30.21 58.07 3.83
C GLY A 632 -30.98 58.78 2.70
N LEU A 633 -30.33 59.58 1.85
CA LEU A 633 -30.97 60.11 0.63
C LEU A 633 -31.02 59.08 -0.50
N ARG A 634 -30.10 58.11 -0.49
CA ARG A 634 -29.92 57.12 -1.57
C ARG A 634 -30.49 55.75 -1.21
N ASN A 635 -30.59 55.43 0.08
CA ASN A 635 -31.10 54.16 0.56
C ASN A 635 -32.16 54.34 1.66
N VAL A 636 -33.32 53.70 1.47
CA VAL A 636 -34.48 53.79 2.37
C VAL A 636 -34.18 53.17 3.73
N TYR A 637 -33.48 52.03 3.77
CA TYR A 637 -33.13 51.36 5.02
C TYR A 637 -32.26 52.24 5.92
N LEU A 638 -31.24 52.89 5.35
CA LEU A 638 -30.35 53.81 6.08
C LEU A 638 -31.12 55.02 6.63
N LYS A 639 -32.16 55.47 5.91
CA LYS A 639 -33.03 56.57 6.32
C LYS A 639 -33.93 56.16 7.48
N ASP A 640 -34.60 55.02 7.35
CA ASP A 640 -35.58 54.53 8.32
C ASP A 640 -34.93 54.17 9.67
N HIS A 641 -33.68 53.71 9.63
CA HIS A 641 -32.88 53.39 10.82
C HIS A 641 -32.03 54.58 11.30
N ASN A 642 -32.13 55.75 10.66
CA ASN A 642 -31.42 56.98 10.98
C ASN A 642 -29.89 56.79 11.15
N ILE A 643 -29.27 56.05 10.23
CA ILE A 643 -27.84 55.73 10.29
C ILE A 643 -27.01 56.91 9.78
N GLU A 644 -26.10 57.40 10.63
CA GLU A 644 -25.11 58.41 10.24
C GLU A 644 -23.99 57.78 9.40
N THR A 645 -23.67 58.40 8.26
CA THR A 645 -22.72 57.84 7.28
C THR A 645 -21.76 58.88 6.73
N TYR A 646 -20.57 58.43 6.36
CA TYR A 646 -19.43 59.27 5.94
C TYR A 646 -18.74 58.68 4.71
N LEU A 647 -18.19 59.51 3.83
CA LEU A 647 -17.34 59.08 2.72
C LEU A 647 -15.89 59.43 3.04
N ILE A 648 -14.96 58.51 2.77
CA ILE A 648 -13.53 58.78 2.95
C ILE A 648 -13.06 59.68 1.81
N VAL A 649 -12.38 60.77 2.15
CA VAL A 649 -11.73 61.66 1.20
C VAL A 649 -10.32 61.14 0.98
N PRO A 650 -9.96 60.73 -0.24
CA PRO A 650 -8.60 60.28 -0.51
C PRO A 650 -7.61 61.44 -0.32
N ASP A 651 -6.53 61.23 0.41
CA ASP A 651 -5.48 62.25 0.56
C ASP A 651 -4.60 62.30 -0.69
N ASP A 652 -4.61 63.42 -1.41
CA ASP A 652 -3.76 63.63 -2.60
C ASP A 652 -2.26 63.69 -2.28
N THR A 653 -1.89 63.85 -1.00
CA THR A 653 -0.49 63.98 -0.55
C THR A 653 0.21 62.65 -0.21
N SER A 654 -0.51 61.55 0.02
CA SER A 654 0.10 60.21 0.21
C SER A 654 0.31 59.46 -1.11
N ARG A 655 -0.19 60.00 -2.22
CA ARG A 655 -0.27 59.36 -3.55
C ARG A 655 0.99 59.47 -4.41
N VAL A 656 2.01 60.25 -3.99
CA VAL A 656 3.19 60.52 -4.83
C VAL A 656 4.43 59.67 -4.46
N ASP A 657 4.47 59.01 -3.29
CA ASP A 657 5.67 58.30 -2.82
C ASP A 657 5.56 56.77 -2.67
N LYS A 658 4.46 56.13 -3.07
CA LYS A 658 4.45 54.68 -3.27
C LYS A 658 4.91 54.35 -4.69
N LYS A 659 6.23 54.41 -4.93
CA LYS A 659 6.83 53.71 -6.08
C LYS A 659 6.37 52.25 -6.06
N PRO A 660 5.98 51.63 -7.18
CA PRO A 660 5.82 50.20 -7.22
C PRO A 660 7.21 49.59 -6.97
N GLN A 661 7.40 48.94 -5.82
CA GLN A 661 8.56 48.07 -5.63
C GLN A 661 8.38 46.83 -6.51
N ASN A 662 8.56 47.00 -7.81
CA ASN A 662 8.81 45.89 -8.73
C ASN A 662 10.27 45.46 -8.58
N SER A 663 10.51 44.58 -7.61
CA SER A 663 11.38 43.41 -7.78
C SER A 663 11.21 42.48 -6.57
N PHE A 664 10.02 41.91 -6.39
CA PHE A 664 9.95 40.60 -5.76
C PHE A 664 9.89 39.57 -6.88
N SER A 665 10.95 38.77 -6.95
CA SER A 665 11.06 37.58 -7.79
C SER A 665 9.75 36.80 -7.77
N LEU A 666 9.27 36.38 -8.95
CA LEU A 666 8.49 35.16 -9.07
C LEU A 666 9.31 34.04 -8.38
N ASN A 667 9.01 33.79 -7.12
CA ASN A 667 9.40 32.61 -6.40
C ASN A 667 8.37 32.43 -5.29
N GLY A 668 7.55 31.40 -5.45
CA GLY A 668 6.49 31.03 -4.54
C GLY A 668 6.99 30.95 -3.10
N ASN A 669 6.50 31.85 -2.26
CA ASN A 669 6.72 31.84 -0.82
C ASN A 669 5.38 31.98 -0.06
N VAL A 670 4.28 31.46 -0.62
CA VAL A 670 3.00 31.27 0.12
C VAL A 670 3.07 30.06 1.08
N SER A 671 4.24 29.46 1.27
CA SER A 671 4.41 28.23 2.04
C SER A 671 5.54 28.32 3.08
N LYS A 672 5.44 29.29 3.99
CA LYS A 672 6.30 29.32 5.20
C LYS A 672 5.57 29.23 6.55
N GLU A 673 4.25 29.37 6.60
CA GLU A 673 3.47 29.02 7.81
C GLU A 673 2.77 27.65 7.74
N MET A 674 2.91 26.93 6.64
CA MET A 674 2.39 25.56 6.48
C MET A 674 3.49 24.48 6.62
N ARG A 675 4.49 24.74 7.47
CA ARG A 675 5.57 23.79 7.78
C ARG A 675 5.78 23.61 9.28
N VAL A 676 4.69 23.30 9.98
CA VAL A 676 4.76 22.64 11.29
C VAL A 676 3.70 21.56 11.33
N MET A 677 4.06 20.36 10.87
CA MET A 677 3.39 19.11 11.20
C MET A 677 4.47 18.03 11.26
N GLY A 678 4.88 17.70 12.49
CA GLY A 678 5.81 16.62 12.79
C GLY A 678 5.77 16.35 14.29
N HIS A 679 5.44 15.09 14.63
CA HIS A 679 5.19 14.48 15.95
C HIS A 679 3.78 14.68 16.55
N GLY A 680 3.05 13.64 16.97
CA GLY A 680 3.29 12.19 16.93
C GLY A 680 2.61 11.48 18.12
N SER A 681 2.07 10.28 17.89
CA SER A 681 1.99 9.23 18.91
C SER A 681 2.73 7.97 18.42
N GLN A 682 3.99 7.91 18.85
CA GLN A 682 4.82 6.73 19.15
C GLN A 682 4.83 5.53 18.18
N HIS A 683 5.90 5.43 17.36
CA HIS A 683 6.85 4.31 17.40
C HIS A 683 8.16 4.64 16.62
N GLY A 684 9.32 4.48 17.27
CA GLY A 684 10.61 4.21 16.62
C GLY A 684 11.47 5.38 16.07
N LYS A 685 12.51 5.76 16.82
CA LYS A 685 13.59 6.69 16.45
C LYS A 685 14.33 6.29 15.16
N HIS A 686 14.26 7.12 14.11
CA HIS A 686 15.39 7.58 13.27
C HIS A 686 14.82 8.52 12.18
N SER A 687 14.91 9.84 12.38
CA SER A 687 14.57 10.85 11.38
C SER A 687 15.75 11.83 11.32
N SER A 688 16.62 11.64 10.32
CA SER A 688 17.66 12.60 9.97
C SER A 688 17.25 13.32 8.70
N LYS A 689 17.00 14.63 8.83
CA LYS A 689 17.07 15.69 7.80
C LYS A 689 16.66 15.28 6.38
N ILE A 690 15.39 15.53 6.06
CA ILE A 690 14.96 15.79 4.68
C ILE A 690 15.11 17.31 4.46
N GLY A 691 16.22 17.71 3.83
CA GLY A 691 16.34 19.02 3.20
C GLY A 691 15.49 19.02 1.94
N VAL A 692 14.58 19.98 1.83
CA VAL A 692 13.79 20.21 0.62
C VAL A 692 14.68 21.01 -0.32
N ASP A 693 15.36 20.31 -1.24
CA ASP A 693 16.00 20.93 -2.39
C ASP A 693 14.92 21.33 -3.40
N THR A 694 14.87 22.62 -3.72
CA THR A 694 13.87 23.29 -4.57
C THR A 694 14.03 23.04 -6.07
N ASN A 695 14.60 21.90 -6.49
CA ASN A 695 14.86 21.57 -7.90
C ASN A 695 14.06 20.34 -8.42
N ASN A 696 13.02 19.90 -7.71
CA ASN A 696 12.46 18.55 -7.87
C ASN A 696 11.04 18.51 -8.47
N GLU A 697 10.64 19.48 -9.31
CA GLU A 697 9.29 19.52 -9.90
C GLU A 697 9.08 18.55 -11.09
N ASN A 698 10.12 17.81 -11.51
CA ASN A 698 10.05 16.86 -12.64
C ASN A 698 10.69 15.49 -12.33
N LYS A 699 10.56 14.94 -11.11
CA LYS A 699 10.89 13.52 -10.90
C LYS A 699 9.75 12.65 -11.41
N LYS A 700 10.08 11.62 -12.19
CA LYS A 700 9.08 10.63 -12.61
C LYS A 700 8.55 9.93 -11.35
N PRO A 701 7.24 9.57 -11.29
CA PRO A 701 6.67 8.89 -10.13
C PRO A 701 7.41 7.60 -9.79
N GLU A 702 7.94 6.91 -10.81
CA GLU A 702 8.79 5.72 -10.65
C GLU A 702 10.06 5.98 -9.83
N ASP A 703 10.72 7.13 -10.00
CA ASP A 703 11.96 7.46 -9.29
C ASP A 703 11.72 7.73 -7.80
N GLU A 704 10.58 8.32 -7.46
CA GLU A 704 10.18 8.54 -6.06
C GLU A 704 9.85 7.22 -5.36
N VAL A 705 9.16 6.31 -6.06
CA VAL A 705 8.89 4.94 -5.57
C VAL A 705 10.21 4.22 -5.30
N ASN A 706 11.14 4.28 -6.24
CA ASN A 706 12.45 3.63 -6.12
C ASN A 706 13.27 4.22 -4.97
N GLU A 707 13.29 5.55 -4.80
CA GLU A 707 13.98 6.23 -3.69
C GLU A 707 13.37 5.87 -2.33
N TYR A 708 12.03 5.84 -2.23
CA TYR A 708 11.33 5.45 -1.01
C TYR A 708 11.61 3.98 -0.68
N LEU A 709 11.52 3.08 -1.66
CA LEU A 709 11.81 1.66 -1.49
C LEU A 709 13.26 1.45 -1.06
N MET A 710 14.22 2.19 -1.63
CA MET A 710 15.62 2.19 -1.22
C MET A 710 15.78 2.61 0.24
N LYS A 711 15.15 3.71 0.67
CA LYS A 711 15.18 4.17 2.07
C LYS A 711 14.48 3.19 3.02
N ALA A 712 13.39 2.56 2.59
CA ALA A 712 12.65 1.59 3.40
C ALA A 712 13.45 0.29 3.61
N ILE A 713 14.11 -0.20 2.54
CA ILE A 713 15.06 -1.32 2.59
C ILE A 713 16.23 -0.97 3.50
N ASP A 714 16.72 0.28 3.44
CA ASP A 714 17.85 0.74 4.24
C ASP A 714 17.52 0.93 5.73
N ALA A 715 16.33 1.46 6.04
CA ALA A 715 15.89 1.82 7.39
C ALA A 715 15.23 0.67 8.18
N ARG A 716 14.58 -0.31 7.53
CA ARG A 716 14.01 -1.48 8.21
C ARG A 716 15.04 -2.60 8.27
N SER A 717 15.64 -2.80 9.44
CA SER A 717 16.34 -4.07 9.70
C SER A 717 15.31 -5.20 9.71
N ILE A 718 15.35 -6.07 8.70
CA ILE A 718 14.55 -7.30 8.57
C ILE A 718 14.55 -8.09 9.90
N ASP A 719 15.69 -8.11 10.59
CA ASP A 719 15.87 -8.79 11.88
C ASP A 719 15.03 -8.19 13.02
N ARG A 720 14.76 -6.88 13.02
CA ARG A 720 13.92 -6.21 14.03
C ARG A 720 12.45 -6.56 13.84
N LEU A 721 11.95 -6.53 12.60
CA LEU A 721 10.57 -6.95 12.29
C LEU A 721 10.33 -8.41 12.68
N ARG A 722 11.30 -9.28 12.38
CA ARG A 722 11.27 -10.69 12.80
C ARG A 722 11.24 -10.83 14.33
N ALA A 723 12.10 -10.11 15.05
CA ALA A 723 12.17 -10.18 16.51
C ALA A 723 10.88 -9.69 17.20
N GLU A 724 10.18 -8.74 16.57
CA GLU A 724 8.95 -8.14 17.06
C GLU A 724 7.73 -9.07 16.87
N HIS A 725 7.59 -9.70 15.70
CA HIS A 725 6.38 -10.48 15.35
C HIS A 725 6.52 -12.00 15.55
N CYS A 726 7.74 -12.54 15.48
CA CYS A 726 8.00 -13.98 15.59
C CYS A 726 8.63 -14.35 16.94
N GLN A 727 8.40 -15.59 17.37
CA GLN A 727 9.17 -16.19 18.47
C GLN A 727 10.56 -16.64 17.98
N PRO A 728 11.62 -16.53 18.80
CA PRO A 728 12.99 -16.79 18.35
C PRO A 728 13.27 -18.24 17.97
N PHE A 729 12.67 -19.22 18.68
CA PHE A 729 12.98 -20.65 18.50
C PHE A 729 11.93 -21.40 17.67
N THR A 730 10.65 -21.19 17.95
CA THR A 730 9.53 -21.86 17.26
C THR A 730 9.18 -21.22 15.93
N LEU A 731 9.65 -19.97 15.68
CA LEU A 731 9.32 -19.12 14.54
C LEU A 731 7.82 -18.84 14.34
N THR A 732 6.95 -19.38 15.19
CA THR A 732 5.52 -19.07 15.20
C THR A 732 5.29 -17.60 15.51
N PHE A 733 4.22 -17.03 14.96
CA PHE A 733 3.83 -15.68 15.31
C PHE A 733 3.47 -15.60 16.79
N ARG A 734 3.84 -14.49 17.43
CA ARG A 734 3.48 -14.25 18.84
C ARG A 734 1.97 -14.07 19.01
N ASP A 735 1.31 -13.52 17.99
CA ASP A 735 -0.15 -13.40 17.94
C ASP A 735 -0.79 -14.64 17.30
N ASN A 736 -1.65 -15.31 18.08
CA ASN A 736 -2.41 -16.49 17.65
C ASN A 736 -3.41 -16.17 16.52
N LYS A 737 -3.90 -14.93 16.39
CA LYS A 737 -4.79 -14.55 15.29
C LYS A 737 -4.03 -14.51 13.97
N LEU A 738 -2.81 -13.95 13.99
CA LEU A 738 -1.92 -13.89 12.85
C LEU A 738 -1.50 -15.30 12.39
N GLU A 739 -1.20 -16.20 13.33
CA GLU A 739 -0.88 -17.61 13.03
C GLU A 739 -2.05 -18.35 12.36
N ARG A 740 -3.29 -18.09 12.78
CA ARG A 740 -4.49 -18.67 12.14
C ARG A 740 -4.67 -18.16 10.71
N LYS A 741 -4.47 -16.86 10.47
CA LYS A 741 -4.52 -16.28 9.12
C LYS A 741 -3.44 -16.88 8.23
N TYR A 742 -2.20 -17.00 8.72
CA TYR A 742 -1.10 -17.63 8.00
C TYR A 742 -1.38 -19.11 7.66
N THR A 743 -1.94 -19.87 8.60
CA THR A 743 -2.26 -21.29 8.38
C THR A 743 -3.39 -21.48 7.36
N ALA A 744 -4.25 -20.48 7.18
CA ALA A 744 -5.32 -20.50 6.18
C ALA A 744 -4.83 -20.15 4.77
N GLU A 745 -3.64 -19.54 4.62
CA GLU A 745 -3.10 -19.20 3.31
C GLU A 745 -2.61 -20.46 2.57
N ARG A 746 -2.90 -20.51 1.26
CA ARG A 746 -2.57 -21.64 0.40
C ARG A 746 -1.12 -21.56 -0.05
N ASP A 747 -0.39 -22.67 0.06
CA ASP A 747 0.96 -22.78 -0.50
C ASP A 747 0.91 -23.03 -2.01
N ARG A 748 1.43 -22.08 -2.80
CA ARG A 748 1.45 -22.14 -4.27
C ARG A 748 2.44 -23.20 -4.80
N MET A 749 3.41 -23.61 -3.99
CA MET A 749 4.52 -24.49 -4.39
C MET A 749 4.30 -25.96 -4.03
N LEU A 750 3.15 -26.30 -3.44
CA LEU A 750 2.83 -27.66 -2.98
C LEU A 750 3.10 -28.74 -4.04
N ARG A 751 2.74 -28.48 -5.30
CA ARG A 751 2.91 -29.42 -6.42
C ARG A 751 4.37 -29.77 -6.69
N VAL A 752 5.26 -28.78 -6.60
CA VAL A 752 6.70 -28.94 -6.90
C VAL A 752 7.35 -29.88 -5.89
N TYR A 753 6.97 -29.81 -4.61
CA TYR A 753 7.51 -30.68 -3.56
C TYR A 753 7.20 -32.16 -3.83
N PHE A 754 5.97 -32.49 -4.22
CA PHE A 754 5.57 -33.88 -4.48
C PHE A 754 6.17 -34.43 -5.79
N ILE A 755 6.34 -33.60 -6.83
CA ILE A 755 7.05 -34.01 -8.05
C ILE A 755 8.52 -34.28 -7.75
N CYS A 756 9.19 -33.40 -7.02
CA CYS A 756 10.57 -33.61 -6.60
C CYS A 756 10.71 -34.86 -5.72
N SER A 757 9.72 -35.15 -4.88
CA SER A 757 9.70 -36.36 -4.05
C SER A 757 9.69 -37.64 -4.87
N LEU A 758 8.96 -37.63 -5.99
CA LEU A 758 8.92 -38.75 -6.91
C LEU A 758 10.30 -38.99 -7.57
N VAL A 759 10.97 -37.92 -8.01
CA VAL A 759 12.32 -37.99 -8.60
C VAL A 759 13.34 -38.57 -7.62
N VAL A 760 13.38 -38.04 -6.40
CA VAL A 760 14.32 -38.52 -5.37
C VAL A 760 13.99 -39.96 -4.96
N TYR A 761 12.70 -40.33 -4.89
CA TYR A 761 12.29 -41.69 -4.59
C TYR A 761 12.79 -42.70 -5.64
N PHE A 762 12.67 -42.39 -6.92
CA PHE A 762 13.20 -43.25 -7.98
C PHE A 762 14.72 -43.41 -7.89
N ALA A 763 15.46 -42.32 -7.62
CA ALA A 763 16.90 -42.39 -7.42
C ALA A 763 17.28 -43.28 -6.23
N VAL A 764 16.58 -43.12 -5.10
CA VAL A 764 16.75 -43.98 -3.89
C VAL A 764 16.44 -45.44 -4.21
N ALA A 765 15.36 -45.73 -4.93
CA ALA A 765 14.98 -47.09 -5.31
C ALA A 765 16.00 -47.73 -6.25
N ILE A 766 16.51 -47.01 -7.25
CA ILE A 766 17.54 -47.49 -8.18
C ILE A 766 18.84 -47.82 -7.42
N VAL A 767 19.33 -46.90 -6.58
CA VAL A 767 20.54 -47.14 -5.78
C VAL A 767 20.33 -48.33 -4.83
N GLN A 768 19.16 -48.47 -4.20
CA GLN A 768 18.87 -49.61 -3.33
C GLN A 768 18.84 -50.95 -4.06
N LEU A 769 18.25 -51.01 -5.26
CA LEU A 769 18.18 -52.24 -6.06
C LEU A 769 19.55 -52.69 -6.60
N LEU A 770 20.48 -51.75 -6.78
CA LEU A 770 21.83 -52.03 -7.27
C LEU A 770 22.80 -52.43 -6.16
N VAL A 771 22.67 -51.85 -4.97
CA VAL A 771 23.59 -52.06 -3.84
C VAL A 771 23.18 -53.24 -2.97
N PHE A 772 21.88 -53.47 -2.75
CA PHE A 772 21.40 -54.51 -1.85
C PHE A 772 20.92 -55.76 -2.61
N ASP A 773 21.21 -56.93 -2.05
CA ASP A 773 20.75 -58.20 -2.59
C ASP A 773 19.21 -58.24 -2.69
N ILE A 774 18.71 -58.67 -3.86
CA ILE A 774 17.28 -58.66 -4.18
C ILE A 774 16.54 -59.71 -3.34
N ASN A 775 15.93 -59.24 -2.25
CA ASN A 775 15.08 -60.05 -1.38
C ASN A 775 13.61 -59.65 -1.53
N ALA A 776 12.69 -60.60 -1.38
CA ALA A 776 11.25 -60.34 -1.45
C ALA A 776 10.80 -59.27 -0.45
N ALA A 777 11.41 -59.20 0.74
CA ALA A 777 11.16 -58.17 1.74
C ALA A 777 11.60 -56.77 1.27
N VAL A 778 12.75 -56.66 0.60
CA VAL A 778 13.26 -55.40 0.05
C VAL A 778 12.33 -54.89 -1.05
N ILE A 779 11.97 -55.74 -2.01
CA ILE A 779 11.01 -55.39 -3.08
C ILE A 779 9.66 -54.95 -2.48
N ALA A 780 9.14 -55.68 -1.49
CA ALA A 780 7.88 -55.32 -0.83
C ALA A 780 7.94 -53.94 -0.17
N THR A 781 9.04 -53.60 0.52
CA THR A 781 9.21 -52.28 1.15
C THR A 781 9.29 -51.14 0.13
N ILE A 782 9.94 -51.36 -1.01
CA ILE A 782 9.99 -50.41 -2.13
C ILE A 782 8.59 -50.24 -2.71
N ILE A 783 7.86 -51.32 -3.03
CA ILE A 783 6.51 -51.21 -3.62
C ILE A 783 5.54 -50.46 -2.68
N VAL A 784 5.56 -50.76 -1.38
CA VAL A 784 4.68 -50.09 -0.40
C VAL A 784 4.96 -48.59 -0.31
N SER A 785 6.22 -48.20 -0.19
CA SER A 785 6.62 -46.78 -0.16
C SER A 785 6.30 -46.06 -1.48
N GLY A 786 6.51 -46.73 -2.62
CA GLY A 786 6.13 -46.24 -3.94
C GLY A 786 4.64 -45.96 -4.05
N ILE A 787 3.78 -46.91 -3.68
CA ILE A 787 2.31 -46.73 -3.72
C ILE A 787 1.89 -45.48 -2.93
N VAL A 788 2.47 -45.27 -1.75
CA VAL A 788 2.19 -44.08 -0.92
C VAL A 788 2.57 -42.80 -1.68
N ILE A 789 3.79 -42.69 -2.19
CA ILE A 789 4.30 -41.47 -2.85
C ILE A 789 3.54 -41.18 -4.15
N PHE A 790 3.29 -42.20 -4.97
CA PHE A 790 2.51 -42.06 -6.20
C PHE A 790 1.07 -41.63 -5.91
N SER A 791 0.43 -42.22 -4.90
CA SER A 791 -0.96 -41.88 -4.55
C SER A 791 -1.10 -40.44 -4.09
N PHE A 792 -0.16 -39.93 -3.27
CA PHE A 792 -0.17 -38.55 -2.80
C PHE A 792 0.19 -37.56 -3.90
N THR A 793 1.18 -37.89 -4.73
CA THR A 793 1.55 -37.06 -5.89
C THR A 793 0.38 -36.94 -6.86
N TYR A 794 -0.31 -38.04 -7.15
CA TYR A 794 -1.52 -38.04 -7.98
C TYR A 794 -2.64 -37.20 -7.34
N LEU A 795 -2.88 -37.34 -6.03
CA LEU A 795 -3.90 -36.55 -5.32
C LEU A 795 -3.64 -35.05 -5.44
N VAL A 796 -2.40 -34.60 -5.24
CA VAL A 796 -2.02 -33.19 -5.34
C VAL A 796 -2.09 -32.69 -6.79
N LEU A 797 -1.65 -33.48 -7.77
CA LEU A 797 -1.67 -33.07 -9.18
C LEU A 797 -3.09 -33.09 -9.79
N SER A 798 -4.01 -33.85 -9.21
CA SER A 798 -5.39 -34.03 -9.69
C SER A 798 -6.22 -32.75 -9.79
N ILE A 799 -5.79 -31.65 -9.18
CA ILE A 799 -6.49 -30.35 -9.23
C ILE A 799 -6.47 -29.73 -10.63
N ASN A 800 -5.39 -29.94 -11.39
CA ASN A 800 -5.21 -29.37 -12.73
C ASN A 800 -5.92 -30.18 -13.83
N PHE A 801 -6.23 -31.45 -13.56
CA PHE A 801 -6.85 -32.31 -14.56
C PHE A 801 -8.37 -32.11 -14.58
N GLU A 802 -8.91 -31.81 -15.75
CA GLU A 802 -10.36 -31.60 -15.94
C GLU A 802 -11.16 -32.91 -15.81
N ARG A 803 -10.57 -34.06 -16.18
CA ARG A 803 -11.25 -35.37 -16.30
C ARG A 803 -11.17 -36.25 -15.05
N VAL A 804 -11.03 -35.68 -13.86
CA VAL A 804 -10.91 -36.45 -12.60
C VAL A 804 -12.25 -36.61 -11.88
N SER A 805 -12.44 -37.74 -11.20
CA SER A 805 -13.66 -37.99 -10.41
C SER A 805 -13.94 -36.87 -9.38
N PRO A 806 -15.21 -36.49 -9.16
CA PRO A 806 -15.56 -35.36 -8.28
C PRO A 806 -15.24 -35.60 -6.80
N ARG A 807 -15.03 -36.86 -6.39
CA ARG A 807 -14.58 -37.19 -5.03
C ARG A 807 -13.10 -36.88 -4.83
N VAL A 808 -12.26 -37.26 -5.79
CA VAL A 808 -10.81 -36.98 -5.77
C VAL A 808 -10.56 -35.49 -5.89
N LYS A 809 -11.28 -34.79 -6.77
CA LYS A 809 -11.14 -33.32 -6.92
C LYS A 809 -11.51 -32.57 -5.62
N ARG A 810 -12.55 -33.01 -4.89
CA ARG A 810 -12.89 -32.45 -3.56
C ARG A 810 -11.80 -32.69 -2.53
N LEU A 811 -11.23 -33.89 -2.48
CA LEU A 811 -10.10 -34.19 -1.59
C LEU A 811 -8.88 -33.33 -1.94
N ALA A 812 -8.55 -33.20 -3.23
CA ALA A 812 -7.45 -32.37 -3.70
C ALA A 812 -7.63 -30.89 -3.34
N MET A 813 -8.85 -30.34 -3.49
CA MET A 813 -9.16 -28.98 -3.05
C MET A 813 -9.06 -28.82 -1.53
N SER A 814 -9.52 -29.81 -0.75
CA SER A 814 -9.37 -29.80 0.71
C SER A 814 -7.90 -29.77 1.14
N VAL A 815 -7.03 -30.51 0.44
CA VAL A 815 -5.58 -30.52 0.68
C VAL A 815 -4.93 -29.17 0.34
N HIS A 816 -5.28 -28.55 -0.81
CA HIS A 816 -4.71 -27.24 -1.19
C HIS A 816 -5.22 -26.09 -0.32
N ASN A 817 -6.43 -26.20 0.23
CA ASN A 817 -7.05 -25.15 1.04
C ASN A 817 -6.66 -25.25 2.52
N ASN A 818 -6.24 -26.42 2.99
CA ASN A 818 -5.91 -26.65 4.39
C ASN A 818 -4.44 -27.04 4.55
N ARG A 819 -3.61 -26.09 4.98
CA ARG A 819 -2.18 -26.27 5.19
C ARG A 819 -1.86 -27.43 6.13
N THR A 820 -2.68 -27.68 7.15
CA THR A 820 -2.45 -28.78 8.10
C THR A 820 -2.57 -30.17 7.44
N LEU A 821 -3.50 -30.35 6.51
CA LEU A 821 -3.63 -31.60 5.75
C LEU A 821 -2.47 -31.78 4.78
N ALA A 822 -2.03 -30.72 4.11
CA ALA A 822 -0.87 -30.75 3.24
C ALA A 822 0.43 -31.07 4.00
N GLN A 823 0.59 -30.54 5.22
CA GLN A 823 1.68 -30.88 6.14
C GLN A 823 1.64 -32.35 6.55
N LEU A 824 0.47 -32.87 6.91
CA LEU A 824 0.30 -34.28 7.28
C LEU A 824 0.70 -35.21 6.12
N LEU A 825 0.24 -34.93 4.89
CA LEU A 825 0.61 -35.70 3.71
C LEU A 825 2.11 -35.65 3.43
N SER A 826 2.72 -34.48 3.56
CA SER A 826 4.18 -34.29 3.40
C SER A 826 4.96 -35.08 4.44
N PHE A 827 4.51 -35.07 5.71
CA PHE A 827 5.14 -35.83 6.79
C PHE A 827 5.08 -37.35 6.54
N ILE A 828 3.93 -37.86 6.09
CA ILE A 828 3.77 -39.29 5.76
C ILE A 828 4.64 -39.66 4.54
N ALA A 829 4.71 -38.81 3.51
CA ALA A 829 5.53 -39.06 2.33
C ALA A 829 7.02 -39.17 2.67
N VAL A 830 7.56 -38.20 3.43
CA VAL A 830 8.96 -38.23 3.88
C VAL A 830 9.19 -39.43 4.83
N GLY A 831 8.27 -39.66 5.77
CA GLY A 831 8.34 -40.78 6.71
C GLY A 831 8.38 -42.14 6.03
N ALA A 832 7.66 -42.32 4.91
CA ALA A 832 7.65 -43.57 4.15
C ALA A 832 9.04 -43.90 3.56
N VAL A 833 9.73 -42.92 2.99
CA VAL A 833 11.09 -43.10 2.42
C VAL A 833 12.13 -43.30 3.53
N VAL A 834 12.02 -42.55 4.63
CA VAL A 834 12.88 -42.75 5.81
C VAL A 834 12.74 -44.18 6.33
N LEU A 835 11.51 -44.64 6.52
CA LEU A 835 11.22 -45.98 7.02
C LEU A 835 11.72 -47.06 6.05
N GLN A 836 11.52 -46.89 4.74
CA GLN A 836 12.06 -47.76 3.70
C GLN A 836 13.58 -47.95 3.84
N ILE A 837 14.34 -46.85 3.90
CA ILE A 837 15.81 -46.91 4.03
C ILE A 837 16.22 -47.61 5.34
N LYS A 838 15.56 -47.28 6.46
CA LYS A 838 15.91 -47.87 7.76
C LYS A 838 15.55 -49.35 7.87
N ILE A 839 14.42 -49.79 7.30
CA ILE A 839 14.04 -51.22 7.27
C ILE A 839 15.02 -52.03 6.42
N ILE A 840 15.32 -51.56 5.20
CA ILE A 840 16.25 -52.27 4.30
C ILE A 840 17.63 -52.40 4.96
N MET A 841 18.11 -51.35 5.63
CA MET A 841 19.36 -51.41 6.38
C MET A 841 19.29 -52.29 7.62
N GLY A 842 18.17 -52.31 8.33
CA GLY A 842 17.96 -53.23 9.45
C GLY A 842 18.03 -54.70 9.00
N ILE A 843 17.38 -55.05 7.89
CA ILE A 843 17.40 -56.40 7.30
C ILE A 843 18.83 -56.81 6.92
N TYR A 844 19.59 -55.88 6.32
CA TYR A 844 20.99 -56.10 5.97
C TYR A 844 21.86 -56.37 7.20
N MET A 845 21.70 -55.61 8.28
CA MET A 845 22.45 -55.81 9.53
C MET A 845 22.11 -57.12 10.25
N ILE A 846 20.87 -57.62 10.11
CA ILE A 846 20.39 -58.86 10.75
C ILE A 846 20.81 -60.11 9.96
N SER A 847 21.14 -60.00 8.67
CA SER A 847 21.66 -61.09 7.86
C SER A 847 23.19 -61.03 7.78
N PRO A 848 23.96 -61.43 8.82
CA PRO A 848 25.37 -61.67 8.61
C PRO A 848 25.45 -62.80 7.59
N ARG A 849 26.10 -62.56 6.43
CA ARG A 849 26.52 -63.67 5.59
C ARG A 849 27.28 -64.63 6.50
N THR A 850 26.69 -65.79 6.76
CA THR A 850 27.37 -66.93 7.38
C THR A 850 28.70 -67.06 6.66
N THR A 851 29.80 -66.90 7.41
CA THR A 851 31.14 -67.21 6.94
C THR A 851 31.13 -68.57 6.26
N PRO A 852 31.40 -68.70 4.95
CA PRO A 852 31.91 -69.95 4.45
C PRO A 852 33.42 -69.86 4.63
N THR A 853 33.94 -70.51 5.65
CA THR A 853 35.27 -71.10 5.52
C THR A 853 35.20 -72.01 4.30
N SER A 854 35.72 -71.57 3.16
CA SER A 854 36.14 -72.48 2.11
C SER A 854 37.40 -73.19 2.59
N ASP A 855 37.53 -74.48 2.29
CA ASP A 855 38.70 -75.32 2.59
C ASP A 855 40.03 -74.78 2.02
N ASP A 856 39.99 -73.77 1.14
CA ASP A 856 41.13 -72.93 0.81
C ASP A 856 41.08 -71.65 1.66
N GLY A 857 42.04 -71.45 2.55
CA GLY A 857 42.15 -70.37 3.57
C GLY A 857 42.16 -68.91 3.08
N THR A 858 41.32 -68.56 2.11
CA THR A 858 41.10 -67.22 1.58
C THR A 858 39.83 -66.62 2.19
N ALA A 859 40.00 -65.82 3.25
CA ALA A 859 38.93 -64.99 3.79
C ALA A 859 38.55 -63.90 2.77
N TYR A 860 37.28 -63.84 2.38
CA TYR A 860 36.72 -62.75 1.57
C TYR A 860 36.69 -61.44 2.38
N CYS A 861 37.13 -60.33 1.77
CA CYS A 861 37.01 -59.01 2.38
C CYS A 861 35.55 -58.51 2.33
N PRO A 862 35.03 -57.90 3.41
CA PRO A 862 33.68 -57.35 3.41
C PRO A 862 33.55 -56.19 2.40
N HIS A 863 32.51 -56.22 1.56
CA HIS A 863 32.21 -55.14 0.61
C HIS A 863 31.82 -53.84 1.33
N ASP A 864 32.36 -52.70 0.87
CA ASP A 864 32.26 -51.41 1.56
C ASP A 864 30.92 -50.70 1.29
N ILE A 865 29.87 -51.07 2.04
CA ILE A 865 28.50 -50.52 1.89
C ILE A 865 28.32 -49.18 2.63
N ASN A 866 29.37 -48.68 3.31
CA ASN A 866 29.28 -47.49 4.15
C ASN A 866 29.02 -46.20 3.37
N GLU A 867 29.62 -46.06 2.20
CA GLU A 867 29.50 -44.85 1.40
C GLU A 867 28.10 -44.73 0.76
N HIS A 868 27.59 -45.83 0.23
CA HIS A 868 26.22 -45.91 -0.27
C HIS A 868 25.18 -45.64 0.82
N TYR A 869 25.46 -46.01 2.08
CA TYR A 869 24.57 -45.67 3.18
C TYR A 869 24.53 -44.17 3.49
N LEU A 870 25.68 -43.49 3.47
CA LEU A 870 25.74 -42.03 3.62
C LEU A 870 24.98 -41.34 2.48
N GLN A 871 25.19 -41.79 1.24
CA GLN A 871 24.53 -41.31 0.03
C GLN A 871 23.00 -41.40 0.12
N LEU A 872 22.47 -42.57 0.50
CA LEU A 872 21.04 -42.78 0.72
C LEU A 872 20.49 -41.93 1.88
N THR A 873 21.28 -41.76 2.94
CA THR A 873 20.91 -40.92 4.10
C THR A 873 20.84 -39.44 3.70
N LEU A 874 21.80 -38.94 2.93
CA LEU A 874 21.79 -37.57 2.40
C LEU A 874 20.58 -37.33 1.48
N MET A 875 20.26 -38.28 0.61
CA MET A 875 19.09 -38.19 -0.28
C MET A 875 17.78 -38.03 0.47
N VAL A 876 17.56 -38.77 1.56
CA VAL A 876 16.34 -38.62 2.36
C VAL A 876 16.34 -37.34 3.21
N MET A 877 17.52 -36.85 3.62
CA MET A 877 17.64 -35.54 4.25
C MET A 877 17.31 -34.41 3.28
N PHE A 878 17.77 -34.48 2.01
CA PHE A 878 17.39 -33.53 0.96
C PHE A 878 15.90 -33.62 0.63
N LEU A 879 15.32 -34.81 0.58
CA LEU A 879 13.87 -35.00 0.42
C LEU A 879 13.07 -34.30 1.53
N CYS A 880 13.53 -34.40 2.77
CA CYS A 880 12.95 -33.67 3.90
C CYS A 880 13.15 -32.15 3.77
N ALA A 881 14.31 -31.72 3.25
CA ALA A 881 14.62 -30.32 3.00
C ALA A 881 13.72 -29.68 1.94
N VAL A 882 13.44 -30.38 0.85
CA VAL A 882 12.57 -29.96 -0.26
C VAL A 882 11.14 -29.67 0.19
N HIS A 883 10.60 -30.38 1.19
CA HIS A 883 9.25 -30.12 1.70
C HIS A 883 9.21 -28.88 2.59
N GLN A 884 9.15 -27.70 1.97
CA GLN A 884 9.15 -26.41 2.68
C GLN A 884 7.86 -26.13 3.44
N ILE A 885 6.77 -26.86 3.15
CA ILE A 885 5.49 -26.71 3.86
C ILE A 885 5.54 -27.20 5.31
N LEU A 886 6.47 -28.12 5.63
CA LEU A 886 6.67 -28.65 6.98
C LEU A 886 7.16 -27.54 7.91
N ILE A 887 6.55 -27.44 9.09
CA ILE A 887 7.00 -26.53 10.15
C ILE A 887 8.41 -26.93 10.58
N THR A 888 9.29 -25.95 10.79
CA THR A 888 10.70 -26.19 11.13
C THR A 888 10.87 -27.11 12.33
N MET A 889 10.02 -27.04 13.36
CA MET A 889 10.09 -27.96 14.51
C MET A 889 9.93 -29.43 14.13
N ILE A 890 8.92 -29.76 13.31
CA ILE A 890 8.71 -31.15 12.85
C ILE A 890 9.86 -31.59 11.94
N LYS A 891 10.30 -30.71 11.04
CA LYS A 891 11.39 -30.97 10.10
C LYS A 891 12.73 -31.20 10.80
N THR A 892 13.07 -30.36 11.78
CA THR A 892 14.29 -30.52 12.61
C THR A 892 14.26 -31.82 13.42
N LEU A 893 13.11 -32.20 13.98
CA LEU A 893 12.94 -33.48 14.66
C LEU A 893 13.20 -34.66 13.70
N VAL A 894 12.63 -34.64 12.50
CA VAL A 894 12.84 -35.69 11.49
C VAL A 894 14.31 -35.77 11.06
N LEU A 895 14.95 -34.64 10.76
CA LEU A 895 16.37 -34.58 10.38
C LEU A 895 17.28 -35.11 11.51
N PHE A 896 16.96 -34.77 12.77
CA PHE A 896 17.68 -35.27 13.93
C PHE A 896 17.56 -36.79 14.07
N VAL A 897 16.35 -37.35 13.94
CA VAL A 897 16.12 -38.80 13.98
C VAL A 897 16.89 -39.52 12.87
N ILE A 898 16.88 -38.99 11.63
CA ILE A 898 17.62 -39.56 10.50
C ILE A 898 19.13 -39.60 10.80
N SER A 899 19.67 -38.51 11.37
CA SER A 899 21.11 -38.36 11.66
C SER A 899 21.55 -39.23 12.84
N VAL A 900 20.80 -39.24 13.95
CA VAL A 900 21.10 -40.07 15.13
C VAL A 900 21.08 -41.55 14.76
N THR A 901 20.08 -41.98 13.99
CA THR A 901 20.00 -43.39 13.55
C THR A 901 21.14 -43.75 12.59
N TYR A 902 21.58 -42.84 11.73
CA TYR A 902 22.78 -43.06 10.89
C TYR A 902 24.04 -43.24 11.75
N ILE A 903 24.29 -42.30 12.68
CA ILE A 903 25.47 -42.35 13.56
C ILE A 903 25.45 -43.61 14.42
N ALA A 904 24.29 -43.99 14.99
CA ALA A 904 24.16 -45.21 15.79
C ALA A 904 24.52 -46.47 14.99
N VAL A 905 24.03 -46.60 13.75
CA VAL A 905 24.37 -47.73 12.87
C VAL A 905 25.85 -47.73 12.50
N THR A 906 26.43 -46.57 12.17
CA THR A 906 27.85 -46.45 11.84
C THR A 906 28.76 -46.79 13.02
N VAL A 907 28.41 -46.34 14.23
CA VAL A 907 29.14 -46.65 15.48
C VAL A 907 29.01 -48.13 15.83
N GLN A 908 27.81 -48.71 15.74
CA GLN A 908 27.61 -50.13 15.99
C GLN A 908 28.44 -50.99 15.03
N LYS A 909 28.46 -50.62 13.75
CA LYS A 909 29.29 -51.26 12.72
C LYS A 909 30.78 -51.11 13.06
N HIS A 910 31.22 -49.92 13.49
CA HIS A 910 32.60 -49.68 13.89
C HIS A 910 33.04 -50.59 15.04
N LEU A 911 32.23 -50.68 16.10
CA LEU A 911 32.52 -51.54 17.26
C LEU A 911 32.55 -53.03 16.88
N TYR A 912 31.60 -53.48 16.06
CA TYR A 912 31.53 -54.87 15.60
C TYR A 912 32.78 -55.30 14.83
N TYR A 913 33.23 -54.49 13.87
CA TYR A 913 34.44 -54.80 13.11
C TYR A 913 35.71 -54.66 13.96
N GLN A 914 35.73 -53.74 14.94
CA GLN A 914 36.87 -53.57 15.84
C GLN A 914 37.05 -54.81 16.72
N GLU A 915 35.96 -55.41 17.19
CA GLU A 915 35.97 -56.59 18.06
C GLU A 915 36.31 -57.89 17.30
N HIS A 916 35.71 -58.11 16.12
CA HIS A 916 35.85 -59.37 15.38
C HIS A 916 37.02 -59.42 14.36
N PHE A 917 37.52 -58.28 13.87
CA PHE A 917 38.43 -58.24 12.73
C PHE A 917 39.69 -57.36 12.94
N SER A 918 40.07 -57.09 14.19
CA SER A 918 41.23 -56.24 14.54
C SER A 918 42.55 -56.62 13.82
N ASN A 919 42.77 -57.92 13.53
CA ASN A 919 43.97 -58.40 12.84
C ASN A 919 43.96 -58.24 11.30
N TYR A 920 42.82 -57.88 10.69
CA TYR A 920 42.61 -57.89 9.24
C TYR A 920 42.68 -56.51 8.57
N GLN A 921 42.93 -55.44 9.34
CA GLN A 921 42.99 -54.06 8.84
C GLN A 921 43.86 -53.88 7.58
N HIS A 922 44.99 -54.60 7.50
CA HIS A 922 45.91 -54.51 6.36
C HIS A 922 45.56 -55.40 5.16
N LYS A 923 44.76 -56.45 5.36
CA LYS A 923 44.45 -57.43 4.31
C LYS A 923 43.25 -57.00 3.46
N CYS A 924 42.36 -56.19 4.04
CA CYS A 924 41.12 -55.72 3.41
C CYS A 924 41.05 -54.20 3.19
N ASP A 925 42.14 -53.47 3.45
CA ASP A 925 42.26 -52.03 3.14
C ASP A 925 41.13 -51.15 3.73
N VAL A 926 40.62 -51.51 4.91
CA VAL A 926 39.49 -50.82 5.55
C VAL A 926 39.99 -49.64 6.39
N ASP A 927 39.65 -48.42 5.98
CA ASP A 927 40.00 -47.19 6.70
C ASP A 927 38.91 -46.73 7.68
N TRP A 928 39.17 -46.92 8.97
CA TRP A 928 38.32 -46.44 10.05
C TRP A 928 38.11 -44.92 10.07
N ASN A 929 38.99 -44.16 9.43
CA ASN A 929 38.92 -42.71 9.40
C ASN A 929 37.90 -42.18 8.38
N GLN A 930 37.58 -42.98 7.36
CA GLN A 930 36.48 -42.71 6.44
C GLN A 930 35.14 -42.68 7.18
N HIS A 931 34.93 -43.54 8.19
CA HIS A 931 33.71 -43.53 9.00
C HIS A 931 33.56 -42.24 9.82
N TRP A 932 34.65 -41.78 10.46
CA TRP A 932 34.64 -40.52 11.22
C TRP A 932 34.44 -39.30 10.31
N THR A 933 35.03 -39.33 9.10
CA THR A 933 34.81 -38.30 8.08
C THR A 933 33.34 -38.26 7.64
N ASN A 934 32.74 -39.40 7.35
CA ASN A 934 31.32 -39.51 6.97
C ASN A 934 30.37 -39.05 8.10
N VAL A 935 30.71 -39.28 9.37
CA VAL A 935 29.97 -38.74 10.52
C VAL A 935 30.04 -37.21 10.58
N VAL A 936 31.21 -36.62 10.36
CA VAL A 936 31.39 -35.16 10.31
C VAL A 936 30.56 -34.56 9.17
N VAL A 937 30.55 -35.18 7.99
CA VAL A 937 29.76 -34.75 6.83
C VAL A 937 28.26 -34.85 7.11
N ALA A 938 27.79 -35.95 7.72
CA ALA A 938 26.39 -36.11 8.10
C ALA A 938 25.94 -35.07 9.13
N LEU A 939 26.77 -34.75 10.13
CA LEU A 939 26.51 -33.70 11.11
C LEU A 939 26.51 -32.30 10.47
N GLY A 940 27.46 -32.03 9.55
CA GLY A 940 27.48 -30.80 8.76
C GLY A 940 26.22 -30.63 7.92
N ALA A 941 25.76 -31.71 7.26
CA ALA A 941 24.51 -31.73 6.51
C ALA A 941 23.29 -31.48 7.40
N LEU A 942 23.22 -32.08 8.59
CA LEU A 942 22.16 -31.81 9.56
C LEU A 942 22.07 -30.32 9.89
N VAL A 943 23.18 -29.69 10.27
CA VAL A 943 23.18 -28.26 10.63
C VAL A 943 22.88 -27.39 9.41
N ALA A 944 23.43 -27.69 8.23
CA ALA A 944 23.15 -26.96 7.00
C ALA A 944 21.66 -26.94 6.65
N LEU A 945 21.01 -28.12 6.71
CA LEU A 945 19.60 -28.26 6.38
C LEU A 945 18.69 -27.68 7.46
N MET A 946 19.10 -27.68 8.73
CA MET A 946 18.41 -26.97 9.80
C MET A 946 18.44 -25.45 9.59
N LEU A 947 19.60 -24.88 9.27
CA LEU A 947 19.75 -23.45 8.95
C LEU A 947 18.91 -23.08 7.72
N HIS A 948 18.98 -23.88 6.65
CA HIS A 948 18.17 -23.70 5.46
C HIS A 948 16.66 -23.74 5.76
N SER A 949 16.21 -24.68 6.60
CA SER A 949 14.80 -24.76 7.03
C SER A 949 14.35 -23.51 7.78
N GLN A 950 15.14 -23.06 8.76
CA GLN A 950 14.84 -21.86 9.55
C GLN A 950 14.79 -20.61 8.68
N GLN A 951 15.74 -20.46 7.75
CA GLN A 951 15.78 -19.32 6.83
C GLN A 951 14.55 -19.30 5.93
N THR A 952 14.20 -20.45 5.36
CA THR A 952 13.07 -20.58 4.44
C THR A 952 11.75 -20.21 5.15
N GLU A 953 11.50 -20.76 6.33
CA GLU A 953 10.30 -20.42 7.11
C GLU A 953 10.28 -18.95 7.54
N SER A 954 11.42 -18.39 7.97
CA SER A 954 11.51 -16.98 8.32
C SER A 954 11.18 -16.06 7.15
N THR A 955 11.63 -16.41 5.94
CA THR A 955 11.39 -15.61 4.73
C THR A 955 9.90 -15.61 4.38
N TYR A 956 9.25 -16.79 4.38
CA TYR A 956 7.81 -16.89 4.11
C TYR A 956 6.95 -16.16 5.16
N ARG A 957 7.35 -16.18 6.43
CA ARG A 957 6.61 -15.48 7.49
C ARG A 957 6.73 -13.95 7.40
N LEU A 958 7.90 -13.45 7.01
CA LEU A 958 8.10 -12.03 6.76
C LEU A 958 7.31 -11.56 5.54
N ASP A 959 7.33 -12.33 4.46
CA ASP A 959 6.54 -12.08 3.26
C ASP A 959 5.03 -11.98 3.58
N PHE A 960 4.53 -12.90 4.40
CA PHE A 960 3.15 -12.84 4.89
C PHE A 960 2.83 -11.58 5.69
N ILE A 961 3.73 -11.15 6.59
CA ILE A 961 3.53 -9.91 7.36
C ILE A 961 3.49 -8.69 6.43
N TRP A 962 4.40 -8.61 5.46
CA TRP A 962 4.42 -7.47 4.54
C TRP A 962 3.19 -7.43 3.66
N LYS A 963 2.74 -8.59 3.18
CA LYS A 963 1.49 -8.69 2.43
C LYS A 963 0.29 -8.25 3.27
N LEU A 964 0.23 -8.65 4.55
CA LEU A 964 -0.84 -8.23 5.44
C LEU A 964 -0.79 -6.72 5.72
N GLN A 965 0.40 -6.17 5.96
CA GLN A 965 0.56 -4.73 6.18
C GLN A 965 0.17 -3.93 4.93
N ALA A 966 0.57 -4.41 3.75
CA ALA A 966 0.20 -3.82 2.48
C ALA A 966 -1.33 -3.85 2.25
N THR A 967 -2.00 -4.94 2.60
CA THR A 967 -3.47 -5.03 2.48
C THR A 967 -4.18 -4.14 3.48
N ASP A 968 -3.73 -4.10 4.74
CA ASP A 968 -4.34 -3.26 5.77
C ASP A 968 -4.16 -1.76 5.41
N GLU A 969 -2.97 -1.36 4.98
CA GLU A 969 -2.70 0.01 4.50
C GLU A 969 -3.54 0.35 3.25
N LYS A 970 -3.75 -0.61 2.35
CA LYS A 970 -4.60 -0.43 1.15
C LYS A 970 -6.06 -0.22 1.52
N GLU A 971 -6.61 -1.02 2.44
CA GLU A 971 -7.99 -0.85 2.92
C GLU A 971 -8.18 0.53 3.58
N ASP A 972 -7.22 0.94 4.43
CA ASP A 972 -7.23 2.28 5.05
C ASP A 972 -7.18 3.40 4.00
N MET A 973 -6.40 3.22 2.94
CA MET A 973 -6.30 4.16 1.83
C MET A 973 -7.60 4.25 1.02
N GLU A 974 -8.23 3.12 0.68
CA GLU A 974 -9.53 3.10 -0.02
C GLU A 974 -10.62 3.78 0.82
N HIS A 975 -10.62 3.56 2.14
CA HIS A 975 -11.52 4.25 3.06
C HIS A 975 -11.29 5.77 3.06
N LEU A 976 -10.02 6.19 3.06
CA LEU A 976 -9.65 7.61 3.03
C LEU A 976 -10.00 8.28 1.70
N GLU A 977 -9.78 7.60 0.57
CA GLU A 977 -10.16 8.07 -0.76
C GLU A 977 -11.68 8.22 -0.88
N ALA A 978 -12.44 7.20 -0.49
CA ALA A 978 -13.91 7.26 -0.49
C ALA A 978 -14.45 8.38 0.42
N TYR A 979 -13.79 8.61 1.56
CA TYR A 979 -14.10 9.71 2.47
C TYR A 979 -13.83 11.07 1.82
N ASN A 980 -12.65 11.27 1.24
CA ASN A 980 -12.28 12.54 0.62
C ASN A 980 -13.09 12.82 -0.65
N ARG A 981 -13.45 11.80 -1.44
CA ARG A 981 -14.35 11.94 -2.60
C ARG A 981 -15.73 12.47 -2.18
N LYS A 982 -16.27 11.99 -1.05
CA LYS A 982 -17.54 12.52 -0.49
C LYS A 982 -17.40 13.98 -0.05
N LEU A 983 -16.29 14.35 0.57
CA LEU A 983 -16.01 15.74 0.91
C LEU A 983 -15.93 16.63 -0.33
N LEU A 984 -15.23 16.18 -1.38
CA LEU A 984 -15.09 16.95 -2.61
C LEU A 984 -16.42 17.16 -3.33
N ALA A 985 -17.27 16.12 -3.41
CA ALA A 985 -18.61 16.22 -3.98
C ALA A 985 -19.52 17.20 -3.20
N ASN A 986 -19.25 17.40 -1.92
CA ASN A 986 -19.94 18.40 -1.11
C ASN A 986 -19.46 19.84 -1.38
N ILE A 987 -18.32 20.05 -2.03
CA ILE A 987 -17.78 21.37 -2.36
C ILE A 987 -18.14 21.73 -3.80
N LEU A 988 -17.68 20.95 -4.78
CA LEU A 988 -17.86 21.21 -6.21
C LEU A 988 -18.98 20.33 -6.80
N PRO A 989 -19.72 20.80 -7.82
CA PRO A 989 -20.60 19.93 -8.59
C PRO A 989 -19.81 18.74 -9.16
N GLU A 990 -20.44 17.57 -9.27
CA GLU A 990 -19.72 16.32 -9.64
C GLU A 990 -19.03 16.43 -11.00
N HIS A 991 -19.70 17.05 -11.97
CA HIS A 991 -19.19 17.26 -13.32
C HIS A 991 -18.00 18.24 -13.38
N VAL A 992 -18.02 19.29 -12.55
CA VAL A 992 -16.89 20.24 -12.42
C VAL A 992 -15.71 19.58 -11.72
N ALA A 993 -15.97 18.81 -10.66
CA ALA A 993 -14.93 18.07 -9.96
C ALA A 993 -14.23 17.07 -10.90
N GLN A 994 -14.98 16.36 -11.76
CA GLN A 994 -14.41 15.46 -12.76
C GLN A 994 -13.48 16.19 -13.75
N HIS A 995 -13.83 17.41 -14.16
CA HIS A 995 -12.98 18.20 -15.05
C HIS A 995 -11.58 18.46 -14.46
N PHE A 996 -11.49 18.79 -13.16
CA PHE A 996 -10.22 19.06 -12.49
C PHE A 996 -9.49 17.81 -11.97
N LEU A 997 -10.20 16.68 -11.83
CA LEU A 997 -9.62 15.41 -11.37
C LEU A 997 -9.12 14.51 -12.50
N CYS A 998 -9.60 14.67 -13.74
CA CYS A 998 -9.07 13.94 -14.89
C CYS A 998 -7.63 14.40 -15.17
N SER A 999 -6.66 13.52 -14.88
CA SER A 999 -5.21 13.81 -14.87
C SER A 999 -4.58 14.28 -16.19
N ASP A 1000 -5.35 14.39 -17.27
CA ASP A 1000 -4.85 14.76 -18.61
C ASP A 1000 -4.93 16.26 -18.93
N LYS A 1001 -5.50 17.09 -18.04
CA LYS A 1001 -5.66 18.55 -18.28
C LYS A 1001 -4.84 19.39 -17.32
N ASN A 1002 -4.29 20.50 -17.83
CA ASN A 1002 -3.54 21.47 -17.03
C ASN A 1002 -4.45 22.02 -15.93
N ILE A 1003 -4.01 21.93 -14.66
CA ILE A 1003 -4.75 22.41 -13.48
C ILE A 1003 -5.06 23.92 -13.57
N ASP A 1004 -4.27 24.66 -14.36
CA ASP A 1004 -4.41 26.10 -14.58
C ASP A 1004 -5.48 26.48 -15.64
N GLU A 1005 -6.10 25.50 -16.31
CA GLU A 1005 -7.15 25.78 -17.30
C GLU A 1005 -8.48 26.11 -16.61
N LEU A 1006 -8.98 27.32 -16.84
CA LEU A 1006 -10.23 27.83 -16.26
C LEU A 1006 -11.45 27.04 -16.79
N TYR A 1007 -12.33 26.62 -15.89
CA TYR A 1007 -13.59 26.00 -16.28
C TYR A 1007 -14.63 27.06 -16.68
N HIS A 1008 -15.20 26.93 -17.86
CA HIS A 1008 -16.37 27.68 -18.29
C HIS A 1008 -17.28 26.79 -19.13
N GLU A 1009 -18.59 26.96 -18.99
CA GLU A 1009 -19.59 26.24 -19.80
C GLU A 1009 -20.78 27.17 -20.07
N GLN A 1010 -21.22 27.20 -21.33
CA GLN A 1010 -22.42 27.93 -21.71
C GLN A 1010 -23.60 26.97 -21.76
N CYS A 1011 -24.52 27.12 -20.82
CA CYS A 1011 -25.72 26.30 -20.74
C CYS A 1011 -26.90 27.02 -21.40
N GLU A 1012 -27.57 26.37 -22.34
CA GLU A 1012 -28.82 26.83 -22.92
C GLU A 1012 -30.00 26.09 -22.24
N SER A 1013 -31.13 26.76 -21.99
CA SER A 1013 -32.31 26.14 -21.34
C SER A 1013 -32.05 25.58 -19.93
N VAL A 1014 -31.68 26.47 -19.01
CA VAL A 1014 -31.54 26.19 -17.57
C VAL A 1014 -32.78 26.69 -16.82
N CYS A 1015 -33.17 25.99 -15.76
CA CYS A 1015 -34.17 26.46 -14.80
C CYS A 1015 -33.49 26.82 -13.48
N VAL A 1016 -33.75 28.01 -12.94
CA VAL A 1016 -33.19 28.50 -11.68
C VAL A 1016 -34.32 28.84 -10.73
N MET A 1017 -34.21 28.40 -9.48
CA MET A 1017 -35.15 28.63 -8.40
C MET A 1017 -34.50 29.43 -7.26
N PHE A 1018 -35.21 30.45 -6.80
CA PHE A 1018 -34.92 31.16 -5.55
C PHE A 1018 -36.07 30.95 -4.57
N ALA A 1019 -35.77 30.35 -3.42
CA ALA A 1019 -36.74 30.13 -2.35
C ALA A 1019 -36.32 30.91 -1.10
N SER A 1020 -37.05 31.96 -0.74
CA SER A 1020 -36.69 32.87 0.36
C SER A 1020 -37.73 32.85 1.48
N ILE A 1021 -37.26 32.92 2.74
CA ILE A 1021 -38.08 33.03 3.95
C ILE A 1021 -38.06 34.48 4.45
N PRO A 1022 -38.91 35.39 3.92
CA PRO A 1022 -38.83 36.82 4.18
C PRO A 1022 -38.96 37.20 5.66
N ASN A 1023 -39.88 36.56 6.37
CA ASN A 1023 -40.15 36.86 7.78
C ASN A 1023 -39.17 36.20 8.75
N PHE A 1024 -38.10 35.56 8.25
CA PHE A 1024 -37.02 35.09 9.10
C PHE A 1024 -36.27 36.26 9.75
N SER A 1025 -36.16 37.40 9.05
CA SER A 1025 -35.56 38.63 9.59
C SER A 1025 -36.27 39.14 10.85
N GLU A 1026 -37.61 39.08 10.87
CA GLU A 1026 -38.43 39.43 12.05
C GLU A 1026 -38.27 38.43 13.20
N PHE A 1027 -37.99 37.16 12.88
CA PHE A 1027 -37.77 36.10 13.86
C PHE A 1027 -36.34 36.12 14.44
N TYR A 1028 -35.37 36.62 13.66
CA TYR A 1028 -33.99 36.69 14.08
C TYR A 1028 -33.79 37.82 15.09
N VAL A 1029 -33.62 37.46 16.35
CA VAL A 1029 -33.38 38.42 17.42
C VAL A 1029 -32.12 38.04 18.20
N GLU A 1030 -31.18 38.97 18.28
CA GLU A 1030 -29.90 38.83 18.99
C GLU A 1030 -30.03 39.23 20.47
N LEU A 1031 -30.89 38.53 21.23
CA LEU A 1031 -31.05 38.73 22.68
C LEU A 1031 -30.21 37.71 23.48
N GLU A 1032 -29.70 38.10 24.65
CA GLU A 1032 -28.95 37.21 25.56
C GLU A 1032 -29.75 35.94 25.91
N GLY A 1033 -31.06 36.06 26.11
CA GLY A 1033 -31.96 34.92 26.39
C GLY A 1033 -32.11 33.89 25.25
N ASN A 1034 -31.60 34.20 24.06
CA ASN A 1034 -31.61 33.34 22.87
C ASN A 1034 -30.19 32.97 22.40
N ASN A 1035 -29.21 33.03 23.31
CA ASN A 1035 -27.79 32.89 22.97
C ASN A 1035 -27.40 33.83 21.81
N GLU A 1036 -27.94 35.05 21.83
CA GLU A 1036 -27.70 36.11 20.84
C GLU A 1036 -27.95 35.71 19.38
N GLY A 1037 -29.00 34.92 19.15
CA GLY A 1037 -29.44 34.54 17.80
C GLY A 1037 -28.90 33.20 17.31
N VAL A 1038 -28.02 32.53 18.07
CA VAL A 1038 -27.50 31.19 17.74
C VAL A 1038 -28.60 30.15 17.61
N GLU A 1039 -29.62 30.15 18.48
CA GLU A 1039 -30.72 29.19 18.38
C GLU A 1039 -31.62 29.44 17.15
N CYS A 1040 -31.74 30.71 16.71
CA CYS A 1040 -32.42 31.02 15.46
C CYS A 1040 -31.67 30.42 14.26
N LEU A 1041 -30.33 30.50 14.27
CA LEU A 1041 -29.50 29.89 13.23
C LEU A 1041 -29.54 28.35 13.26
N ARG A 1042 -29.66 27.72 14.44
CA ARG A 1042 -29.92 26.27 14.53
C ARG A 1042 -31.23 25.88 13.86
N LEU A 1043 -32.30 26.62 14.13
CA LEU A 1043 -33.60 26.34 13.50
C LEU A 1043 -33.52 26.49 11.97
N LEU A 1044 -32.84 27.53 11.49
CA LEU A 1044 -32.61 27.72 10.06
C LEU A 1044 -31.79 26.58 9.46
N ASN A 1045 -30.76 26.11 10.16
CA ASN A 1045 -29.95 24.97 9.73
C ASN A 1045 -30.80 23.71 9.56
N GLU A 1046 -31.74 23.43 10.48
CA GLU A 1046 -32.65 22.29 10.33
C GLU A 1046 -33.59 22.45 9.14
N ILE A 1047 -34.11 23.66 8.87
CA ILE A 1047 -34.93 23.91 7.68
C ILE A 1047 -34.14 23.65 6.40
N ILE A 1048 -32.89 24.16 6.33
CA ILE A 1048 -32.01 23.94 5.17
C ILE A 1048 -31.62 22.46 5.05
N ALA A 1049 -31.35 21.78 6.17
CA ALA A 1049 -31.04 20.35 6.18
C ALA A 1049 -32.21 19.51 5.65
N ASP A 1050 -33.45 19.82 6.07
CA ASP A 1050 -34.66 19.17 5.54
C ASP A 1050 -34.79 19.41 4.03
N PHE A 1051 -34.47 20.61 3.53
CA PHE A 1051 -34.46 20.90 2.09
C PHE A 1051 -33.38 20.11 1.34
N ASP A 1052 -32.20 19.96 1.94
CA ASP A 1052 -31.08 19.17 1.41
C ASP A 1052 -31.41 17.67 1.39
N GLU A 1053 -32.13 17.15 2.39
CA GLU A 1053 -32.61 15.76 2.46
C GLU A 1053 -33.62 15.47 1.33
N ILE A 1054 -34.57 16.38 1.08
CA ILE A 1054 -35.50 16.24 -0.06
C ILE A 1054 -34.72 16.22 -1.37
N LEU A 1055 -33.71 17.08 -1.53
CA LEU A 1055 -32.87 17.11 -2.74
C LEU A 1055 -32.07 15.81 -2.96
N ALA A 1056 -31.86 15.00 -1.92
CA ALA A 1056 -31.17 13.72 -2.03
C ALA A 1056 -32.05 12.60 -2.60
N GLU A 1057 -33.37 12.81 -2.73
CA GLU A 1057 -34.28 11.82 -3.34
C GLU A 1057 -34.01 11.66 -4.84
N ASP A 1058 -34.09 10.41 -5.35
CA ASP A 1058 -33.76 10.08 -6.75
C ASP A 1058 -34.60 10.88 -7.78
N GLN A 1059 -35.81 11.30 -7.42
CA GLN A 1059 -36.68 12.09 -8.29
C GLN A 1059 -36.13 13.50 -8.60
N PHE A 1060 -35.29 14.05 -7.72
CA PHE A 1060 -34.70 15.39 -7.85
C PHE A 1060 -33.23 15.36 -8.30
N LYS A 1061 -32.74 14.22 -8.82
CA LYS A 1061 -31.35 14.06 -9.31
C LYS A 1061 -30.92 15.10 -10.35
N TYR A 1062 -31.86 15.70 -11.09
CA TYR A 1062 -31.58 16.72 -12.11
C TYR A 1062 -31.34 18.12 -11.54
N ILE A 1063 -31.57 18.31 -10.24
CA ILE A 1063 -31.47 19.58 -9.54
C ILE A 1063 -30.17 19.60 -8.73
N GLU A 1064 -29.40 20.66 -8.90
CA GLU A 1064 -28.23 20.95 -8.07
C GLU A 1064 -28.47 22.20 -7.23
N LYS A 1065 -28.12 22.09 -5.93
CA LYS A 1065 -28.03 23.25 -5.05
C LYS A 1065 -26.84 24.11 -5.47
N ILE A 1066 -27.08 25.40 -5.66
CA ILE A 1066 -26.02 26.38 -5.95
C ILE A 1066 -25.41 26.84 -4.63
N LYS A 1067 -26.22 27.48 -3.78
CA LYS A 1067 -25.82 27.99 -2.46
C LYS A 1067 -27.03 28.36 -1.61
N SER A 1068 -26.80 28.57 -0.33
CA SER A 1068 -27.71 29.29 0.56
C SER A 1068 -27.10 30.65 0.87
N THR A 1069 -27.89 31.72 0.83
CA THR A 1069 -27.44 33.08 1.19
C THR A 1069 -28.49 33.70 2.08
N GLY A 1070 -28.14 33.93 3.35
CA GLY A 1070 -29.13 34.33 4.33
C GLY A 1070 -30.21 33.24 4.47
N ALA A 1071 -31.48 33.66 4.56
CA ALA A 1071 -32.64 32.77 4.58
C ALA A 1071 -33.15 32.42 3.16
N THR A 1072 -32.29 32.54 2.14
CA THR A 1072 -32.63 32.23 0.73
C THR A 1072 -31.85 31.01 0.25
N TYR A 1073 -32.58 30.04 -0.31
CA TYR A 1073 -32.08 28.80 -0.90
C TYR A 1073 -32.09 28.90 -2.43
N MET A 1074 -30.96 28.59 -3.07
CA MET A 1074 -30.79 28.68 -4.52
C MET A 1074 -30.49 27.30 -5.12
N ALA A 1075 -31.24 26.94 -6.16
CA ALA A 1075 -31.04 25.70 -6.90
C ALA A 1075 -31.20 25.92 -8.40
N ALA A 1076 -30.53 25.10 -9.21
CA ALA A 1076 -30.68 25.10 -10.66
C ALA A 1076 -30.79 23.68 -11.21
N SER A 1077 -31.42 23.53 -12.37
CA SER A 1077 -31.53 22.27 -13.09
C SER A 1077 -31.20 22.44 -14.57
N GLY A 1078 -30.72 21.35 -15.19
CA GLY A 1078 -30.27 21.38 -16.59
C GLY A 1078 -28.84 21.90 -16.80
N LEU A 1079 -28.00 21.88 -15.76
CA LEU A 1079 -26.61 22.37 -15.82
C LEU A 1079 -25.66 21.47 -16.64
N THR A 1080 -25.96 20.19 -16.82
CA THR A 1080 -25.09 19.26 -17.57
C THR A 1080 -25.83 18.67 -18.77
N VAL A 1081 -25.09 18.25 -19.80
CA VAL A 1081 -25.66 17.53 -20.95
C VAL A 1081 -26.46 16.28 -20.54
N ALA A 1082 -26.02 15.59 -19.48
CA ALA A 1082 -26.69 14.40 -18.97
C ALA A 1082 -27.99 14.70 -18.21
N THR A 1083 -28.08 15.86 -17.54
CA THR A 1083 -29.27 16.28 -16.78
C THR A 1083 -30.23 17.16 -17.60
N ARG A 1084 -29.75 17.69 -18.74
CA ARG A 1084 -30.51 18.56 -19.64
C ARG A 1084 -31.38 17.75 -20.60
N ASP A 1085 -32.66 17.63 -20.25
CA ASP A 1085 -33.68 17.08 -21.16
C ASP A 1085 -34.32 18.20 -22.00
N LEU A 1086 -33.88 18.31 -23.26
CA LEU A 1086 -34.38 19.27 -24.25
C LEU A 1086 -35.72 18.90 -24.87
N ARG A 1087 -36.16 17.64 -24.76
CA ARG A 1087 -37.40 17.16 -25.41
C ARG A 1087 -38.56 17.16 -24.43
N GLY A 1088 -38.36 16.58 -23.24
CA GLY A 1088 -39.40 16.39 -22.24
C GLY A 1088 -39.43 17.43 -21.12
N TYR A 1089 -38.43 18.32 -21.05
CA TYR A 1089 -38.27 19.32 -19.99
C TYR A 1089 -38.36 18.74 -18.56
N ARG A 1090 -37.98 17.47 -18.39
CA ARG A 1090 -38.10 16.75 -17.11
C ARG A 1090 -37.37 17.44 -15.96
N HIS A 1091 -36.25 18.08 -16.24
CA HIS A 1091 -35.48 18.87 -15.27
C HIS A 1091 -36.25 20.11 -14.77
N VAL A 1092 -37.09 20.72 -15.60
CA VAL A 1092 -37.96 21.85 -15.22
C VAL A 1092 -39.13 21.37 -14.39
N THR A 1093 -39.77 20.25 -14.79
CA THR A 1093 -40.86 19.63 -14.01
C THR A 1093 -40.37 19.22 -12.63
N ALA A 1094 -39.20 18.59 -12.55
CA ALA A 1094 -38.57 18.25 -11.28
C ALA A 1094 -38.34 19.48 -10.40
N MET A 1095 -37.92 20.62 -10.97
CA MET A 1095 -37.75 21.87 -10.21
C MET A 1095 -39.08 22.38 -9.64
N ALA A 1096 -40.15 22.37 -10.44
CA ALA A 1096 -41.48 22.78 -9.99
C ALA A 1096 -42.02 21.85 -8.87
N ASP A 1097 -41.84 20.54 -9.03
CA ASP A 1097 -42.22 19.55 -8.00
C ASP A 1097 -41.40 19.74 -6.71
N TYR A 1098 -40.11 20.06 -6.85
CA TYR A 1098 -39.24 20.37 -5.72
C TYR A 1098 -39.72 21.63 -4.98
N ALA A 1099 -40.05 22.71 -5.70
CA ALA A 1099 -40.61 23.93 -5.14
C ALA A 1099 -41.90 23.67 -4.33
N LEU A 1100 -42.78 22.80 -4.83
CA LEU A 1100 -43.99 22.38 -4.11
C LEU A 1100 -43.65 21.62 -2.83
N ARG A 1101 -42.70 20.67 -2.89
CA ARG A 1101 -42.23 19.92 -1.72
C ARG A 1101 -41.58 20.81 -0.66
N LEU A 1102 -40.81 21.83 -1.06
CA LEU A 1102 -40.22 22.80 -0.13
C LEU A 1102 -41.30 23.55 0.66
N ARG A 1103 -42.39 23.93 -0.01
CA ARG A 1103 -43.53 24.61 0.62
C ARG A 1103 -44.26 23.70 1.60
N GLU A 1104 -44.51 22.44 1.22
CA GLU A 1104 -45.11 21.44 2.11
C GLU A 1104 -44.23 21.17 3.33
N GLN A 1105 -42.91 21.07 3.14
CA GLN A 1105 -41.97 20.85 4.22
C GLN A 1105 -41.94 22.03 5.19
N LEU A 1106 -41.92 23.28 4.70
CA LEU A 1106 -41.98 24.44 5.59
C LEU A 1106 -43.31 24.52 6.36
N GLN A 1107 -44.41 24.10 5.75
CA GLN A 1107 -45.70 24.01 6.44
C GLN A 1107 -45.63 22.98 7.59
N TYR A 1108 -45.01 21.82 7.35
CA TYR A 1108 -44.76 20.83 8.39
C TYR A 1108 -43.85 21.38 9.51
N VAL A 1109 -42.81 22.15 9.17
CA VAL A 1109 -41.97 22.85 10.17
C VAL A 1109 -42.80 23.83 11.01
N ASN A 1110 -43.69 24.60 10.39
CA ASN A 1110 -44.55 25.56 11.11
C ASN A 1110 -45.50 24.87 12.10
N GLU A 1111 -46.09 23.73 11.72
CA GLU A 1111 -46.96 22.94 12.60
C GLU A 1111 -46.26 22.49 13.88
N HIS A 1112 -44.97 22.22 13.80
CA HIS A 1112 -44.20 21.67 14.92
C HIS A 1112 -43.45 22.76 15.71
N SER A 1113 -42.94 23.80 15.04
CA SER A 1113 -42.12 24.86 15.64
C SER A 1113 -42.91 25.94 16.39
N PHE A 1114 -44.25 25.91 16.33
CA PHE A 1114 -45.14 26.98 16.83
C PHE A 1114 -44.84 28.36 16.23
N ASN A 1115 -44.15 28.40 15.07
CA ASN A 1115 -43.86 29.60 14.30
C ASN A 1115 -44.65 29.59 12.99
N SER A 1116 -44.71 30.73 12.31
CA SER A 1116 -45.40 30.87 11.01
C SER A 1116 -44.45 31.47 9.97
N PHE A 1117 -43.47 30.68 9.53
CA PHE A 1117 -42.59 31.06 8.44
C PHE A 1117 -43.35 31.03 7.11
N ARG A 1118 -43.13 32.06 6.29
CA ARG A 1118 -43.66 32.14 4.93
C ARG A 1118 -42.51 31.91 3.96
N ILE A 1119 -42.76 31.20 2.86
CA ILE A 1119 -41.78 31.03 1.78
C ILE A 1119 -42.29 31.68 0.50
N ARG A 1120 -41.42 32.43 -0.16
CA ARG A 1120 -41.62 32.95 -1.51
C ARG A 1120 -40.67 32.22 -2.44
N ILE A 1121 -41.21 31.58 -3.47
CA ILE A 1121 -40.42 30.85 -4.46
C ILE A 1121 -40.61 31.53 -5.82
N GLY A 1122 -39.51 31.85 -6.48
CA GLY A 1122 -39.49 32.37 -7.85
C GLY A 1122 -38.67 31.44 -8.74
N ASP A 1123 -39.29 30.96 -9.82
CA ASP A 1123 -38.65 30.13 -10.83
C ASP A 1123 -38.49 30.90 -12.14
N ALA A 1124 -37.32 30.84 -12.74
CA ALA A 1124 -37.03 31.43 -14.03
C ALA A 1124 -36.36 30.41 -14.95
N ARG A 1125 -36.80 30.38 -16.21
CA ARG A 1125 -36.21 29.55 -17.26
C ARG A 1125 -35.59 30.46 -18.33
N SER A 1126 -34.36 30.16 -18.75
CA SER A 1126 -33.79 30.79 -19.94
C SER A 1126 -34.51 30.23 -21.18
N VAL A 1127 -35.19 31.10 -21.93
CA VAL A 1127 -35.85 30.75 -23.19
C VAL A 1127 -34.83 30.75 -24.32
#